data_AF-A0AA45C714-F1
#
_entry.id   AF-A0AA45C714-F1
#
_cell.length_a   1.000
_cell.length_b   1.000
_cell.length_c   1.000
_cell.angle_alpha   90.00
_cell.angle_beta   90.00
_cell.angle_gamma   90.00
#
_symmetry.space_group_name_H-M   'P 1'
#
loop_
_entity.id
_entity.type
_entity.pdbx_description
1 polymer ?
#
loop_
_entity_poly.entity_id
_entity_poly.type
_entity_poly.pdbx_seq_one_letter_code
_entity_poly.pdbx_strand_id
1 'polypeptide(L)'
;MVHLKNIKSILLVLLIGIFSISLFASEIPENVLRIHYQRTDENYDNIVLWIWNDTTWTSPSGWPDGLIQSGKDDFGVYWDVPLKESANNLGFLMVNKETQEKDGGDKGFTMLNDYNEVYTFMGEDKVYVNKDKSVPHAILKGEILSDEKILLNFTKIIGVRKSQIKLEDKDGNEIPIKTTKPLSKTSLELNADLDLEKVPFKITFNNKTIQAKAGWRLIDSLYSYDGNDLGVTYKDGAATFKIWSPKASKVSIYIYDKNNQSVEIAKKNLNLNEENGVWNIHINPEEINVKDLKGYYYQYEIINDGVSKRVLDPYAKSMAAFKVKTGGLGGDKYTINSEETEDKVGKGAILNPSEIGPNLDYAKIDNFEKREDAIIWEIHIRDFTSDPSIEKDLNSRWGTYKAFIDKLDYIKSLGVTHVQLLPVMAWYYGDETSMEKRELNYSSQNNSYNWGYDPHNYFSPDGAYSMNAEDPQLRINELKELIKAIHDAGMGVILDVVYTHMAQASLLNDIVPDYYFFMDDNGNFVGGFGNNLATSHKMAEKLMVDSVKYWFDEYKIDGMRWDMMGDATADSVQKAYDEAKKLNPNALFIGEGWRTFSGKVEDPSLVPADQDWMMNTDDVAVFSDEIRNELKSGFGSEGQPRFITGGPRDIKTIFSNIIGKPSNVKSDDPGDIVQYIAAHDNLPLHDVIAQSIKKDPATDEEEIQKRIRLGNTIILTSQGISFLHAGQEYGRTKQWKSDKKPEQKYHYLTDEKGNPFKNPYFIHDSYDSSDAINMFEWNKVMNDGVYKTTVDYTKGLIALRKSTDAFRLEDHQKIEKNVKLLNSKDIKDVDLVIAFTAESTDGEIYYVIINADSKVRKIQLNGDIKNAKILVDAEKAGIDEIKDPIGVQISENSIILNPLTATVLKLK
;
A
#
# COMPACT_ATOMS: atom_id res chain seq x y z
N MET A 1 -65.13 50.04 -11.93
CA MET A 1 -65.83 49.11 -12.86
C MET A 1 -65.70 49.64 -14.28
N VAL A 2 -65.51 48.70 -15.21
CA VAL A 2 -65.35 48.76 -16.67
C VAL A 2 -66.16 49.84 -17.43
N HIS A 3 -65.63 50.30 -18.58
CA HIS A 3 -66.28 50.45 -19.93
C HIS A 3 -65.69 51.66 -20.70
N LEU A 4 -65.50 51.71 -22.03
CA LEU A 4 -65.65 50.79 -23.17
C LEU A 4 -64.83 51.40 -24.34
N LYS A 5 -64.29 50.53 -25.21
CA LYS A 5 -64.18 50.63 -26.67
C LYS A 5 -63.82 51.97 -27.38
N ASN A 6 -62.65 51.89 -28.03
CA ASN A 6 -62.41 51.96 -29.48
C ASN A 6 -62.61 53.27 -30.29
N ILE A 7 -61.53 53.53 -31.04
CA ILE A 7 -61.41 54.00 -32.43
C ILE A 7 -61.09 55.49 -32.67
N LYS A 8 -60.13 55.64 -33.61
CA LYS A 8 -59.81 56.75 -34.55
C LYS A 8 -58.60 57.64 -34.26
N SER A 9 -57.53 57.30 -34.98
CA SER A 9 -56.72 58.08 -35.94
C SER A 9 -56.71 59.62 -35.98
N ILE A 10 -55.50 60.10 -36.33
CA ILE A 10 -55.07 61.30 -37.11
C ILE A 10 -54.40 62.44 -36.31
N LEU A 11 -53.06 62.43 -36.39
CA LEU A 11 -52.11 63.48 -36.83
C LEU A 11 -52.25 64.94 -36.32
N LEU A 12 -51.21 65.48 -35.65
CA LEU A 12 -50.29 66.57 -36.10
C LEU A 12 -49.59 67.32 -34.91
N VAL A 13 -48.25 67.49 -35.01
CA VAL A 13 -47.38 68.63 -34.55
C VAL A 13 -46.80 68.76 -33.09
N LEU A 14 -45.45 68.95 -33.09
CA LEU A 14 -44.47 69.68 -32.21
C LEU A 14 -43.80 69.08 -30.94
N LEU A 15 -42.52 68.69 -31.13
CA LEU A 15 -41.24 69.06 -30.46
C LEU A 15 -41.06 69.31 -28.92
N ILE A 16 -39.96 68.71 -28.42
CA ILE A 16 -39.12 68.94 -27.20
C ILE A 16 -39.72 68.41 -25.89
N GLY A 17 -39.11 67.52 -25.10
CA GLY A 17 -37.79 66.88 -25.12
C GLY A 17 -37.29 66.71 -23.68
N ILE A 18 -37.21 65.48 -23.17
CA ILE A 18 -36.29 65.06 -22.09
C ILE A 18 -35.85 63.63 -22.42
N PHE A 19 -34.57 63.45 -22.74
CA PHE A 19 -33.93 62.17 -22.98
C PHE A 19 -33.75 61.42 -21.65
N SER A 20 -34.22 60.18 -21.56
CA SER A 20 -33.62 59.16 -20.71
C SER A 20 -32.79 58.26 -21.62
N ILE A 21 -31.47 58.37 -21.51
CA ILE A 21 -30.52 57.53 -22.24
C ILE A 21 -30.60 56.13 -21.62
N SER A 22 -31.14 55.18 -22.37
CA SER A 22 -30.93 53.75 -22.12
C SER A 22 -29.50 53.44 -22.57
N LEU A 23 -28.58 53.13 -21.64
CA LEU A 23 -27.26 52.62 -22.00
C LEU A 23 -27.45 51.24 -22.63
N PHE A 24 -27.23 51.14 -23.94
CA PHE A 24 -26.98 49.85 -24.58
C PHE A 24 -25.55 49.41 -24.23
N ALA A 25 -25.37 48.15 -23.83
CA ALA A 25 -24.04 47.57 -23.65
C ALA A 25 -23.24 47.69 -24.96
N SER A 26 -21.99 48.14 -24.88
CA SER A 26 -21.14 48.31 -26.05
C SER A 26 -20.80 46.95 -26.66
N GLU A 27 -20.90 46.87 -27.99
CA GLU A 27 -20.53 45.68 -28.77
C GLU A 27 -19.05 45.33 -28.54
N ILE A 28 -18.74 44.05 -28.29
CA ILE A 28 -17.37 43.57 -28.06
C ILE A 28 -16.74 43.28 -29.43
N PRO A 29 -15.62 43.94 -29.79
CA PRO A 29 -14.96 43.73 -31.08
C PRO A 29 -14.41 42.30 -31.25
N GLU A 30 -14.13 41.92 -32.50
CA GLU A 30 -13.40 40.69 -32.80
C GLU A 30 -11.99 40.73 -32.18
N ASN A 31 -11.48 39.57 -31.73
CA ASN A 31 -10.21 39.44 -31.01
C ASN A 31 -10.13 40.27 -29.71
N VAL A 32 -11.25 40.44 -29.01
CA VAL A 32 -11.31 41.08 -27.69
C VAL A 32 -12.01 40.15 -26.69
N LEU A 33 -11.44 40.02 -25.50
CA LEU A 33 -12.14 39.44 -24.35
C LEU A 33 -12.55 40.54 -23.38
N ARG A 34 -13.86 40.67 -23.12
CA ARG A 34 -14.36 41.52 -22.03
C ARG A 34 -14.29 40.78 -20.69
N ILE A 35 -13.51 41.29 -19.75
CA ILE A 35 -13.45 40.76 -18.38
C ILE A 35 -14.23 41.68 -17.47
N HIS A 36 -15.36 41.20 -16.95
CA HIS A 36 -16.20 41.89 -15.99
C HIS A 36 -15.75 41.56 -14.56
N TYR A 37 -15.69 42.56 -13.69
CA TYR A 37 -15.26 42.41 -12.30
C TYR A 37 -16.19 43.14 -11.34
N GLN A 38 -16.76 42.37 -10.43
CA GLN A 38 -17.65 42.88 -9.40
C GLN A 38 -16.96 42.89 -8.04
N ARG A 39 -17.03 44.04 -7.37
CA ARG A 39 -16.61 44.19 -5.98
C ARG A 39 -17.78 44.42 -5.05
N THR A 40 -17.75 43.75 -3.90
CA THR A 40 -18.78 43.91 -2.86
C THR A 40 -18.73 45.27 -2.18
N ASP A 41 -17.57 45.93 -2.19
CA ASP A 41 -17.38 47.28 -1.62
C ASP A 41 -17.64 48.41 -2.63
N GLU A 42 -17.93 48.07 -3.88
CA GLU A 42 -18.10 48.98 -5.02
C GLU A 42 -16.94 49.98 -5.26
N ASN A 43 -15.79 49.77 -4.63
CA ASN A 43 -14.63 50.65 -4.73
C ASN A 43 -13.64 50.14 -5.77
N TYR A 44 -13.59 50.79 -6.93
CA TYR A 44 -12.71 50.39 -8.04
C TYR A 44 -11.52 51.34 -8.22
N ASP A 45 -11.28 52.23 -7.26
CA ASP A 45 -10.20 53.21 -7.33
C ASP A 45 -8.85 52.48 -7.39
N ASN A 46 -8.00 52.93 -8.32
CA ASN A 46 -6.66 52.39 -8.56
C ASN A 46 -6.61 50.90 -8.96
N ILE A 47 -7.74 50.24 -9.24
CA ILE A 47 -7.75 48.85 -9.72
C ILE A 47 -7.42 48.80 -11.21
N VAL A 48 -6.36 48.07 -11.54
CA VAL A 48 -5.90 47.77 -12.90
C VAL A 48 -5.85 46.26 -13.13
N LEU A 49 -5.86 45.85 -14.40
CA LEU A 49 -5.78 44.45 -14.79
C LEU A 49 -4.37 44.13 -15.28
N TRP A 50 -3.63 43.33 -14.52
CA TRP A 50 -2.36 42.78 -14.98
C TRP A 50 -2.63 41.56 -15.87
N ILE A 51 -2.06 41.51 -17.08
CA ILE A 51 -2.38 40.51 -18.11
C ILE A 51 -1.12 39.94 -18.77
N TRP A 52 -1.17 38.67 -19.17
CA TRP A 52 -0.09 37.96 -19.84
C TRP A 52 -0.61 36.85 -20.78
N ASN A 53 0.31 36.21 -21.53
CA ASN A 53 0.07 35.19 -22.57
C ASN A 53 -0.50 35.74 -23.91
N ASP A 54 -1.71 35.34 -24.32
CA ASP A 54 -2.23 35.55 -25.68
C ASP A 54 -2.93 36.91 -25.87
N THR A 55 -2.35 37.97 -25.30
CA THR A 55 -2.78 39.36 -25.50
C THR A 55 -1.78 40.12 -26.37
N THR A 56 -2.27 41.10 -27.15
CA THR A 56 -1.41 42.05 -27.87
C THR A 56 -1.02 43.26 -27.02
N TRP A 57 -1.64 43.42 -25.84
CA TRP A 57 -1.29 44.49 -24.92
C TRP A 57 -0.03 44.16 -24.12
N THR A 58 0.80 45.17 -23.91
CA THR A 58 2.01 45.10 -23.08
C THR A 58 2.04 46.25 -22.10
N SER A 59 2.55 45.98 -20.89
CA SER A 59 2.69 47.01 -19.86
C SER A 59 3.69 48.09 -20.28
N PRO A 60 3.32 49.39 -20.24
CA PRO A 60 4.23 50.47 -20.63
C PRO A 60 5.48 50.61 -19.75
N SER A 61 5.38 50.24 -18.47
CA SER A 61 6.41 50.51 -17.45
C SER A 61 6.70 49.31 -16.53
N GLY A 62 6.07 48.16 -16.78
CA GLY A 62 6.21 46.95 -15.97
C GLY A 62 5.29 46.96 -14.76
N TRP A 63 5.41 45.93 -13.91
CA TRP A 63 4.56 45.80 -12.73
C TRP A 63 4.69 47.00 -11.78
N PRO A 64 3.58 47.55 -11.22
CA PRO A 64 2.20 47.08 -11.27
C PRO A 64 1.33 47.77 -12.34
N ASP A 65 1.91 48.37 -13.38
CA ASP A 65 1.15 49.08 -14.42
C ASP A 65 0.37 48.10 -15.31
N GLY A 66 -0.87 47.84 -14.93
CA GLY A 66 -1.86 47.03 -15.66
C GLY A 66 -2.75 47.85 -16.60
N LEU A 67 -3.57 47.14 -17.37
CA LEU A 67 -4.60 47.72 -18.24
C LEU A 67 -5.64 48.46 -17.39
N ILE A 68 -5.96 49.68 -17.77
CA ILE A 68 -6.99 50.50 -17.09
C ILE A 68 -8.39 50.08 -17.53
N GLN A 69 -9.38 50.35 -16.68
CA GLN A 69 -10.78 49.99 -16.92
C GLN A 69 -11.28 50.57 -18.24
N SER A 70 -11.90 49.73 -19.07
CA SER A 70 -12.50 50.14 -20.34
C SER A 70 -13.89 50.74 -20.16
N GLY A 71 -14.59 50.36 -19.08
CA GLY A 71 -15.86 50.95 -18.70
C GLY A 71 -16.44 50.32 -17.44
N LYS A 72 -17.71 50.67 -17.16
CA LYS A 72 -18.52 50.15 -16.06
C LYS A 72 -19.93 49.87 -16.56
N ASP A 73 -20.49 48.74 -16.17
CA ASP A 73 -21.86 48.33 -16.46
C ASP A 73 -22.63 48.00 -15.16
N ASP A 74 -23.84 47.43 -15.29
CA ASP A 74 -24.68 47.05 -14.14
C ASP A 74 -24.11 45.90 -13.28
N PHE A 75 -23.06 45.22 -13.74
CA PHE A 75 -22.38 44.17 -12.98
C PHE A 75 -21.18 44.70 -12.21
N GLY A 76 -20.39 45.60 -12.80
CA GLY A 76 -19.18 46.15 -12.22
C GLY A 76 -18.32 46.87 -13.26
N VAL A 77 -17.01 46.98 -12.99
CA VAL A 77 -16.07 47.50 -14.00
C VAL A 77 -15.68 46.39 -14.97
N TYR A 78 -15.32 46.74 -16.19
CA TYR A 78 -14.83 45.78 -17.17
C TYR A 78 -13.60 46.27 -17.93
N TRP A 79 -12.85 45.31 -18.46
CA TRP A 79 -11.72 45.52 -19.35
C TRP A 79 -11.96 44.83 -20.68
N ASP A 80 -11.78 45.56 -21.77
CA ASP A 80 -11.71 45.00 -23.12
C ASP A 80 -10.24 44.68 -23.42
N VAL A 81 -9.87 43.40 -23.26
CA VAL A 81 -8.51 42.91 -23.42
C VAL A 81 -8.27 42.52 -24.88
N PRO A 82 -7.33 43.18 -25.59
CA PRO A 82 -7.05 42.84 -26.98
C PRO A 82 -6.23 41.55 -27.04
N LEU A 83 -6.70 40.60 -27.84
CA LEU A 83 -6.11 39.27 -28.00
C LEU A 83 -5.23 39.20 -29.25
N LYS A 84 -4.33 38.21 -29.29
CA LYS A 84 -3.63 37.81 -30.52
C LYS A 84 -4.61 37.05 -31.44
N GLU A 85 -4.34 37.00 -32.74
CA GLU A 85 -5.08 36.10 -33.64
C GLU A 85 -4.92 34.64 -33.17
N SER A 86 -6.02 33.88 -33.18
CA SER A 86 -6.06 32.48 -32.68
C SER A 86 -5.66 32.33 -31.20
N ALA A 87 -5.86 33.38 -30.38
CA ALA A 87 -5.60 33.31 -28.94
C ALA A 87 -6.36 32.17 -28.28
N ASN A 88 -5.66 31.40 -27.44
CA ASN A 88 -6.26 30.27 -26.74
C ASN A 88 -6.14 30.41 -25.23
N ASN A 89 -5.12 31.09 -24.71
CA ASN A 89 -4.84 31.17 -23.28
C ASN A 89 -4.53 32.60 -22.84
N LEU A 90 -5.34 33.13 -21.92
CA LEU A 90 -5.11 34.42 -21.28
C LEU A 90 -4.90 34.24 -19.78
N GLY A 91 -3.81 34.79 -19.26
CA GLY A 91 -3.59 34.92 -17.81
C GLY A 91 -3.84 36.36 -17.36
N PHE A 92 -4.49 36.54 -16.21
CA PHE A 92 -4.75 37.87 -15.66
C PHE A 92 -4.91 37.90 -14.13
N LEU A 93 -4.80 39.10 -13.56
CA LEU A 93 -4.91 39.37 -12.13
C LEU A 93 -5.39 40.81 -11.89
N MET A 94 -6.20 41.02 -10.85
CA MET A 94 -6.67 42.33 -10.40
C MET A 94 -5.70 42.91 -9.39
N VAL A 95 -5.24 44.13 -9.62
CA VAL A 95 -4.16 44.75 -8.84
C VAL A 95 -4.54 46.16 -8.44
N ASN A 96 -4.37 46.52 -7.17
CA ASN A 96 -4.37 47.91 -6.76
C ASN A 96 -3.02 48.53 -7.14
N LYS A 97 -3.03 49.48 -8.08
CA LYS A 97 -1.82 50.10 -8.62
C LYS A 97 -1.02 50.88 -7.58
N GLU A 98 -1.66 51.48 -6.59
CA GLU A 98 -0.97 52.27 -5.57
C GLU A 98 -0.34 51.40 -4.49
N THR A 99 -1.07 50.39 -4.00
CA THR A 99 -0.60 49.53 -2.89
C THR A 99 0.15 48.28 -3.38
N GLN A 100 0.04 47.95 -4.66
CA GLN A 100 0.49 46.68 -5.28
C GLN A 100 -0.22 45.43 -4.74
N GLU A 101 -1.27 45.60 -3.94
CA GLU A 101 -2.04 44.48 -3.42
C GLU A 101 -2.82 43.78 -4.54
N LYS A 102 -2.85 42.45 -4.44
CA LYS A 102 -3.55 41.57 -5.37
C LYS A 102 -4.94 41.26 -4.83
N ASP A 103 -5.94 41.32 -5.69
CA ASP A 103 -7.30 40.90 -5.35
C ASP A 103 -7.54 39.47 -5.85
N GLY A 104 -7.30 38.51 -4.95
CA GLY A 104 -7.18 37.08 -5.25
C GLY A 104 -5.81 36.70 -5.85
N GLY A 105 -5.72 35.46 -6.32
CA GLY A 105 -4.59 34.87 -7.04
C GLY A 105 -4.73 34.94 -8.56
N ASP A 106 -3.74 34.36 -9.24
CA ASP A 106 -3.63 34.33 -10.70
C ASP A 106 -4.83 33.60 -11.34
N LYS A 107 -5.42 34.22 -12.36
CA LYS A 107 -6.56 33.68 -13.11
C LYS A 107 -6.13 33.31 -14.51
N GLY A 108 -6.65 32.20 -15.02
CA GLY A 108 -6.41 31.73 -16.38
C GLY A 108 -7.71 31.40 -17.10
N PHE A 109 -7.80 31.73 -18.38
CA PHE A 109 -8.94 31.38 -19.22
C PHE A 109 -8.49 30.84 -20.57
N THR A 110 -8.94 29.62 -20.90
CA THR A 110 -8.43 28.83 -22.03
C THR A 110 -9.47 28.55 -23.13
N MET A 111 -10.63 29.24 -23.10
CA MET A 111 -11.75 29.06 -24.05
C MET A 111 -12.08 30.37 -24.78
N LEU A 112 -11.05 31.11 -25.18
CA LEU A 112 -11.19 32.41 -25.84
C LEU A 112 -11.90 32.35 -27.21
N ASN A 113 -11.94 31.18 -27.84
CA ASN A 113 -12.68 30.95 -29.08
C ASN A 113 -14.19 30.79 -28.85
N ASP A 114 -14.62 30.42 -27.64
CA ASP A 114 -16.01 30.11 -27.33
C ASP A 114 -16.71 31.24 -26.54
N TYR A 115 -15.92 32.12 -25.92
CA TYR A 115 -16.43 33.23 -25.10
C TYR A 115 -15.66 34.52 -25.39
N ASN A 116 -16.39 35.59 -25.69
CA ASN A 116 -15.87 36.95 -25.83
C ASN A 116 -16.10 37.80 -24.57
N GLU A 117 -16.75 37.26 -23.54
CA GLU A 117 -16.85 37.87 -22.22
C GLU A 117 -16.78 36.84 -21.08
N VAL A 118 -16.23 37.26 -19.94
CA VAL A 118 -16.11 36.47 -18.70
C VAL A 118 -16.32 37.35 -17.46
N TYR A 119 -16.60 36.72 -16.33
CA TYR A 119 -17.02 37.37 -15.09
C TYR A 119 -16.15 36.91 -13.91
N THR A 120 -15.74 37.86 -13.08
CA THR A 120 -14.94 37.62 -11.87
C THR A 120 -15.47 38.43 -10.69
N PHE A 121 -15.10 38.01 -9.47
CA PHE A 121 -15.59 38.57 -8.22
C PHE A 121 -14.44 38.85 -7.27
N MET A 122 -14.60 39.88 -6.45
CA MET A 122 -13.65 40.27 -5.40
C MET A 122 -13.28 39.07 -4.51
N GLY A 123 -11.98 38.84 -4.36
CA GLY A 123 -11.37 37.80 -3.53
C GLY A 123 -11.41 36.37 -4.10
N GLU A 124 -12.00 36.15 -5.27
CA GLU A 124 -12.09 34.80 -5.86
C GLU A 124 -11.03 34.55 -6.94
N ASP A 125 -10.60 33.29 -7.08
CA ASP A 125 -9.61 32.86 -8.08
C ASP A 125 -10.25 32.23 -9.33
N LYS A 126 -11.59 32.17 -9.38
CA LYS A 126 -12.34 31.53 -10.46
C LYS A 126 -12.76 32.53 -11.54
N VAL A 127 -12.85 32.03 -12.76
CA VAL A 127 -13.39 32.74 -13.93
C VAL A 127 -14.71 32.10 -14.34
N TYR A 128 -15.75 32.92 -14.48
CA TYR A 128 -17.10 32.49 -14.82
C TYR A 128 -17.49 32.99 -16.21
N VAL A 129 -18.43 32.30 -16.85
CA VAL A 129 -18.92 32.67 -18.20
C VAL A 129 -20.30 33.34 -18.18
N ASN A 130 -20.85 33.57 -16.99
CA ASN A 130 -22.02 34.42 -16.78
C ASN A 130 -22.04 35.06 -15.38
N LYS A 131 -22.96 36.02 -15.17
CA LYS A 131 -23.16 36.74 -13.90
C LYS A 131 -23.59 35.82 -12.73
N ASP A 132 -24.19 34.67 -13.01
CA ASP A 132 -24.68 33.71 -12.00
C ASP A 132 -23.62 32.68 -11.56
N LYS A 133 -22.34 32.95 -11.79
CA LYS A 133 -21.21 32.07 -11.43
C LYS A 133 -21.22 30.68 -12.10
N SER A 134 -21.68 30.59 -13.34
CA SER A 134 -21.51 29.36 -14.14
C SER A 134 -20.06 29.19 -14.60
N VAL A 135 -19.56 27.96 -14.51
CA VAL A 135 -18.23 27.57 -14.98
C VAL A 135 -18.33 26.93 -16.38
N PRO A 136 -17.26 27.01 -17.20
CA PRO A 136 -17.27 26.45 -18.54
C PRO A 136 -17.42 24.92 -18.58
N HIS A 137 -18.24 24.43 -19.52
CA HIS A 137 -18.42 23.00 -19.80
C HIS A 137 -17.40 22.59 -20.87
N ALA A 138 -16.37 21.83 -20.52
CA ALA A 138 -15.39 21.33 -21.46
C ALA A 138 -15.37 19.81 -21.47
N ILE A 139 -15.39 19.21 -22.66
CA ILE A 139 -15.07 17.81 -22.84
C ILE A 139 -13.58 17.61 -22.54
N LEU A 140 -13.25 16.60 -21.74
CA LEU A 140 -11.90 16.35 -21.25
C LEU A 140 -11.29 15.14 -21.95
N LYS A 141 -11.94 13.98 -21.87
CA LYS A 141 -11.45 12.71 -22.43
C LYS A 141 -12.59 11.81 -22.91
N GLY A 142 -12.24 10.90 -23.81
CA GLY A 142 -13.10 9.87 -24.37
C GLY A 142 -12.38 8.52 -24.30
N GLU A 143 -13.08 7.50 -23.82
CA GLU A 143 -12.56 6.14 -23.73
C GLU A 143 -13.55 5.19 -24.40
N ILE A 144 -13.07 4.36 -25.30
CA ILE A 144 -13.88 3.31 -25.93
C ILE A 144 -14.03 2.19 -24.90
N LEU A 145 -15.27 1.84 -24.56
CA LEU A 145 -15.59 0.79 -23.59
C LEU A 145 -15.93 -0.55 -24.27
N SER A 146 -16.52 -0.49 -25.47
CA SER A 146 -16.93 -1.63 -26.29
C SER A 146 -17.15 -1.16 -27.73
N ASP A 147 -17.56 -2.06 -28.62
CA ASP A 147 -18.08 -1.76 -29.96
C ASP A 147 -19.43 -1.01 -29.95
N GLU A 148 -20.03 -0.78 -28.78
CA GLU A 148 -21.28 -0.03 -28.65
C GLU A 148 -21.16 1.25 -27.80
N LYS A 149 -20.08 1.44 -27.04
CA LYS A 149 -20.02 2.43 -25.94
C LYS A 149 -18.73 3.22 -25.88
N ILE A 150 -18.86 4.52 -25.63
CA ILE A 150 -17.77 5.44 -25.29
C ILE A 150 -18.08 6.15 -23.97
N LEU A 151 -17.13 6.16 -23.04
CA LEU A 151 -17.17 6.99 -21.83
C LEU A 151 -16.61 8.37 -22.13
N LEU A 152 -17.40 9.41 -21.94
CA LEU A 152 -16.98 10.80 -22.06
C LEU A 152 -16.89 11.45 -20.68
N ASN A 153 -15.77 12.12 -20.41
CA ASN A 153 -15.58 12.90 -19.19
C ASN A 153 -15.56 14.40 -19.50
N PHE A 154 -16.15 15.19 -18.61
CA PHE A 154 -16.33 16.62 -18.70
C PHE A 154 -15.91 17.30 -17.40
N THR A 155 -15.63 18.60 -17.44
CA THR A 155 -15.53 19.44 -16.23
C THR A 155 -16.82 19.41 -15.41
N LYS A 156 -17.98 19.34 -16.10
CA LYS A 156 -19.32 19.12 -15.54
C LYS A 156 -20.26 18.70 -16.68
N ILE A 157 -21.25 17.85 -16.42
CA ILE A 157 -22.21 17.42 -17.46
C ILE A 157 -23.58 18.11 -17.41
N ILE A 158 -23.83 19.00 -16.44
CA ILE A 158 -25.14 19.66 -16.30
C ILE A 158 -25.44 20.46 -17.57
N GLY A 159 -26.53 20.14 -18.26
CA GLY A 159 -26.96 20.85 -19.46
C GLY A 159 -26.33 20.36 -20.77
N VAL A 160 -25.42 19.37 -20.74
CA VAL A 160 -24.91 18.70 -21.95
C VAL A 160 -26.03 17.93 -22.64
N ARG A 161 -26.23 18.19 -23.94
CA ARG A 161 -27.23 17.51 -24.78
C ARG A 161 -26.55 16.70 -25.87
N LYS A 162 -27.14 15.55 -26.22
CA LYS A 162 -26.73 14.70 -27.35
C LYS A 162 -26.50 15.50 -28.64
N SER A 163 -27.35 16.49 -28.94
CA SER A 163 -27.27 17.31 -30.15
C SER A 163 -26.02 18.20 -30.24
N GLN A 164 -25.26 18.34 -29.15
CA GLN A 164 -24.02 19.12 -29.11
C GLN A 164 -22.78 18.25 -29.32
N ILE A 165 -22.96 16.93 -29.40
CA ILE A 165 -21.87 15.96 -29.53
C ILE A 165 -21.88 15.44 -30.96
N LYS A 166 -20.75 15.57 -31.64
CA LYS A 166 -20.49 14.92 -32.93
C LYS A 166 -19.51 13.77 -32.71
N LEU A 167 -19.76 12.63 -33.36
CA LEU A 167 -18.89 11.45 -33.34
C LEU A 167 -18.48 11.12 -34.78
N GLU A 168 -17.18 10.98 -35.04
CA GLU A 168 -16.63 10.64 -36.35
C GLU A 168 -15.61 9.49 -36.24
N ASP A 169 -15.48 8.70 -37.30
CA ASP A 169 -14.44 7.67 -37.43
C ASP A 169 -13.07 8.24 -37.88
N LYS A 170 -12.04 7.39 -37.97
CA LYS A 170 -10.69 7.81 -38.42
C LYS A 170 -10.67 8.39 -39.84
N ASP A 171 -11.61 7.98 -40.69
CA ASP A 171 -11.74 8.40 -42.08
C ASP A 171 -12.57 9.70 -42.21
N GLY A 172 -13.17 10.18 -41.12
CA GLY A 172 -13.99 11.39 -41.06
C GLY A 172 -15.47 11.18 -41.35
N ASN A 173 -15.96 9.93 -41.36
CA ASN A 173 -17.38 9.64 -41.50
C ASN A 173 -18.10 9.83 -40.17
N GLU A 174 -19.25 10.51 -40.19
CA GLU A 174 -20.07 10.73 -39.00
C GLU A 174 -20.80 9.45 -38.58
N ILE A 175 -20.69 9.10 -37.29
CA ILE A 175 -21.34 7.94 -36.69
C ILE A 175 -22.59 8.41 -35.92
N PRO A 176 -23.79 7.89 -36.24
CA PRO A 176 -25.01 8.26 -35.52
C PRO A 176 -24.94 7.84 -34.04
N ILE A 177 -25.02 8.82 -33.15
CA ILE A 177 -25.17 8.56 -31.72
C ILE A 177 -26.57 7.99 -31.48
N LYS A 178 -26.68 6.84 -30.80
CA LYS A 178 -27.98 6.24 -30.39
C LYS A 178 -28.52 6.96 -29.16
N THR A 179 -27.80 6.90 -28.05
CA THR A 179 -28.22 7.47 -26.76
C THR A 179 -27.03 8.07 -26.01
N THR A 180 -27.33 8.94 -25.04
CA THR A 180 -26.36 9.44 -24.06
C THR A 180 -26.94 9.32 -22.66
N LYS A 181 -26.20 8.75 -21.72
CA LYS A 181 -26.65 8.53 -20.34
C LYS A 181 -25.66 9.15 -19.33
N PRO A 182 -26.09 10.11 -18.51
CA PRO A 182 -25.31 10.56 -17.35
C PRO A 182 -24.92 9.39 -16.44
N LEU A 183 -23.63 9.26 -16.14
CA LEU A 183 -23.13 8.29 -15.15
C LEU A 183 -22.79 8.98 -13.82
N SER A 184 -22.34 10.23 -13.87
CA SER A 184 -22.02 11.04 -12.68
C SER A 184 -22.23 12.54 -12.97
N LYS A 185 -21.76 13.42 -12.09
CA LYS A 185 -21.76 14.88 -12.34
C LYS A 185 -20.74 15.33 -13.39
N THR A 186 -19.81 14.45 -13.77
CA THR A 186 -18.69 14.73 -14.68
C THR A 186 -18.56 13.71 -15.81
N SER A 187 -19.32 12.61 -15.82
CA SER A 187 -19.20 11.56 -16.83
C SER A 187 -20.52 11.23 -17.54
N LEU A 188 -20.42 10.91 -18.83
CA LEU A 188 -21.51 10.62 -19.75
C LEU A 188 -21.16 9.38 -20.58
N GLU A 189 -22.00 8.35 -20.56
CA GLU A 189 -21.92 7.23 -21.49
C GLU A 189 -22.57 7.64 -22.82
N LEU A 190 -21.87 7.43 -23.93
CA LEU A 190 -22.36 7.59 -25.30
C LEU A 190 -22.49 6.21 -25.93
N ASN A 191 -23.68 5.88 -26.44
CA ASN A 191 -23.91 4.63 -27.17
C ASN A 191 -24.02 4.90 -28.68
N ALA A 192 -23.32 4.12 -29.51
CA ALA A 192 -23.31 4.20 -30.97
C ALA A 192 -22.87 2.85 -31.57
N ASP A 193 -23.07 2.60 -32.86
CA ASP A 193 -22.46 1.42 -33.53
C ASP A 193 -21.01 1.76 -33.92
N LEU A 194 -20.03 1.14 -33.26
CA LEU A 194 -18.61 1.46 -33.41
C LEU A 194 -17.87 0.33 -34.13
N ASP A 195 -17.38 0.60 -35.34
CA ASP A 195 -16.45 -0.30 -36.03
C ASP A 195 -15.03 -0.12 -35.44
N LEU A 196 -14.59 -1.07 -34.61
CA LEU A 196 -13.30 -0.99 -33.93
C LEU A 196 -12.09 -1.00 -34.88
N GLU A 197 -12.25 -1.41 -36.14
CA GLU A 197 -11.19 -1.26 -37.16
C GLU A 197 -10.99 0.21 -37.60
N LYS A 198 -11.93 1.09 -37.24
CA LYS A 198 -11.97 2.51 -37.60
C LYS A 198 -11.54 3.46 -36.48
N VAL A 199 -10.88 2.94 -35.44
CA VAL A 199 -10.25 3.76 -34.40
C VAL A 199 -9.05 4.59 -34.93
N PRO A 200 -8.74 5.77 -34.34
CA PRO A 200 -9.44 6.41 -33.23
C PRO A 200 -10.73 7.13 -33.67
N PHE A 201 -11.74 7.13 -32.81
CA PHE A 201 -12.95 7.95 -33.01
C PHE A 201 -12.71 9.38 -32.54
N LYS A 202 -13.21 10.38 -33.28
CA LYS A 202 -13.17 11.79 -32.89
C LYS A 202 -14.50 12.20 -32.28
N ILE A 203 -14.45 12.87 -31.14
CA ILE A 203 -15.63 13.43 -30.47
C ILE A 203 -15.47 14.94 -30.39
N THR A 204 -16.43 15.66 -30.97
CA THR A 204 -16.49 17.11 -30.89
C THR A 204 -17.64 17.54 -30.00
N PHE A 205 -17.35 18.38 -29.01
CA PHE A 205 -18.34 19.05 -28.18
C PHE A 205 -18.02 20.55 -28.12
N ASN A 206 -18.96 21.40 -28.53
CA ASN A 206 -18.81 22.87 -28.58
C ASN A 206 -17.42 23.29 -29.11
N ASN A 207 -17.10 22.92 -30.36
CA ASN A 207 -15.85 23.21 -31.07
C ASN A 207 -14.55 22.55 -30.53
N LYS A 208 -14.58 21.96 -29.33
CA LYS A 208 -13.45 21.16 -28.83
C LYS A 208 -13.56 19.73 -29.33
N THR A 209 -12.56 19.29 -30.07
CA THR A 209 -12.43 17.90 -30.53
C THR A 209 -11.42 17.15 -29.68
N ILE A 210 -11.80 15.96 -29.21
CA ILE A 210 -10.92 14.98 -28.57
C ILE A 210 -10.94 13.68 -29.37
N GLN A 211 -9.97 12.81 -29.12
CA GLN A 211 -9.99 11.44 -29.63
C GLN A 211 -10.40 10.48 -28.52
N ALA A 212 -11.33 9.56 -28.79
CA ALA A 212 -11.56 8.43 -27.90
C ALA A 212 -10.46 7.39 -28.08
N LYS A 213 -9.82 7.04 -26.96
CA LYS A 213 -8.75 6.03 -26.94
C LYS A 213 -9.35 4.67 -26.60
N ALA A 214 -8.82 3.62 -27.21
CA ALA A 214 -9.02 2.25 -26.73
C ALA A 214 -8.24 2.10 -25.41
N GLY A 215 -8.96 1.82 -24.32
CA GLY A 215 -8.38 1.64 -22.99
C GLY A 215 -8.48 0.20 -22.50
N TRP A 216 -8.06 -0.03 -21.26
CA TRP A 216 -8.12 -1.33 -20.60
C TRP A 216 -9.54 -1.90 -20.54
N ARG A 217 -10.58 -1.07 -20.40
CA ARG A 217 -11.98 -1.54 -20.34
C ARG A 217 -12.42 -2.23 -21.63
N LEU A 218 -11.93 -1.74 -22.78
CA LEU A 218 -12.18 -2.40 -24.06
C LEU A 218 -11.45 -3.75 -24.13
N ILE A 219 -10.20 -3.80 -23.66
CA ILE A 219 -9.43 -5.05 -23.61
C ILE A 219 -10.16 -6.07 -22.71
N ASP A 220 -10.67 -5.64 -21.55
CA ASP A 220 -11.47 -6.47 -20.64
C ASP A 220 -12.81 -6.93 -21.22
N SER A 221 -13.42 -6.13 -22.09
CA SER A 221 -14.66 -6.48 -22.75
C SER A 221 -14.45 -7.51 -23.86
N LEU A 222 -13.34 -7.41 -24.59
CA LEU A 222 -13.07 -8.26 -25.76
C LEU A 222 -12.32 -9.53 -25.42
N TYR A 223 -11.36 -9.46 -24.51
CA TYR A 223 -10.32 -10.49 -24.38
C TYR A 223 -10.16 -11.05 -22.97
N SER A 224 -11.00 -10.67 -21.99
CA SER A 224 -10.88 -11.28 -20.66
C SER A 224 -11.00 -12.81 -20.75
N TYR A 225 -10.09 -13.53 -20.08
CA TYR A 225 -9.99 -14.98 -20.13
C TYR A 225 -10.25 -15.60 -18.75
N ASP A 226 -11.35 -16.34 -18.63
CA ASP A 226 -11.76 -16.96 -17.37
C ASP A 226 -11.14 -18.35 -17.12
N GLY A 227 -10.42 -18.90 -18.11
CA GLY A 227 -9.78 -20.22 -17.98
C GLY A 227 -8.72 -20.24 -16.87
N ASN A 228 -8.55 -21.40 -16.23
CA ASN A 228 -7.66 -21.60 -15.08
C ASN A 228 -6.35 -22.32 -15.47
N ASP A 229 -5.93 -22.19 -16.73
CA ASP A 229 -4.82 -22.94 -17.32
C ASP A 229 -3.79 -22.05 -18.04
N LEU A 230 -3.69 -20.76 -17.63
CA LEU A 230 -2.56 -19.90 -18.01
C LEU A 230 -1.25 -20.40 -17.37
N GLY A 231 -0.14 -20.15 -18.06
CA GLY A 231 1.18 -20.64 -17.71
C GLY A 231 1.56 -21.93 -18.43
N VAL A 232 2.41 -22.73 -17.80
CA VAL A 232 2.83 -24.04 -18.29
C VAL A 232 2.12 -25.17 -17.55
N THR A 233 1.57 -26.12 -18.29
CA THR A 233 1.09 -27.40 -17.78
C THR A 233 2.00 -28.51 -18.29
N TYR A 234 2.80 -29.10 -17.40
CA TYR A 234 3.61 -30.28 -17.69
C TYR A 234 2.82 -31.56 -17.42
N LYS A 235 2.85 -32.52 -18.35
CA LYS A 235 2.22 -33.83 -18.20
C LYS A 235 2.85 -34.88 -19.11
N ASP A 236 3.15 -36.05 -18.57
CA ASP A 236 3.63 -37.23 -19.32
C ASP A 236 4.83 -36.93 -20.24
N GLY A 237 5.75 -36.08 -19.78
CA GLY A 237 6.93 -35.64 -20.54
C GLY A 237 6.69 -34.45 -21.47
N ALA A 238 5.45 -34.19 -21.87
CA ALA A 238 5.05 -33.07 -22.74
C ALA A 238 4.68 -31.81 -21.93
N ALA A 239 4.59 -30.66 -22.61
CA ALA A 239 4.16 -29.41 -21.99
C ALA A 239 3.22 -28.60 -22.89
N THR A 240 2.17 -28.05 -22.28
CA THR A 240 1.27 -27.07 -22.90
C THR A 240 1.53 -25.70 -22.30
N PHE A 241 1.71 -24.70 -23.14
CA PHE A 241 2.00 -23.32 -22.76
C PHE A 241 0.84 -22.42 -23.17
N LYS A 242 0.42 -21.53 -22.27
CA LYS A 242 -0.61 -20.52 -22.53
C LYS A 242 -0.21 -19.18 -21.92
N ILE A 243 -0.25 -18.12 -22.73
CA ILE A 243 -0.01 -16.75 -22.28
C ILE A 243 -1.05 -15.81 -22.88
N TRP A 244 -1.61 -14.94 -22.03
CA TRP A 244 -2.57 -13.93 -22.45
C TRP A 244 -1.83 -12.69 -22.96
N SER A 245 -1.95 -12.41 -24.26
CA SER A 245 -1.30 -11.27 -24.90
C SER A 245 -2.11 -10.79 -26.12
N PRO A 246 -3.28 -10.17 -25.89
CA PRO A 246 -4.24 -9.83 -26.96
C PRO A 246 -3.71 -8.77 -27.94
N LYS A 247 -2.75 -7.95 -27.52
CA LYS A 247 -2.16 -6.89 -28.36
C LYS A 247 -1.02 -7.41 -29.26
N ALA A 248 -0.54 -8.64 -29.03
CA ALA A 248 0.60 -9.15 -29.76
C ALA A 248 0.24 -9.47 -31.21
N SER A 249 1.14 -9.13 -32.12
CA SER A 249 1.10 -9.57 -33.52
C SER A 249 1.73 -10.94 -33.70
N LYS A 250 2.61 -11.35 -32.77
CA LYS A 250 3.29 -12.64 -32.79
C LYS A 250 3.81 -12.99 -31.39
N VAL A 251 3.66 -14.25 -31.01
CA VAL A 251 4.31 -14.83 -29.84
C VAL A 251 5.13 -16.05 -30.24
N SER A 252 6.38 -16.12 -29.77
CA SER A 252 7.24 -17.30 -29.88
C SER A 252 7.69 -17.75 -28.49
N ILE A 253 7.87 -19.05 -28.30
CA ILE A 253 8.50 -19.62 -27.11
C ILE A 253 9.91 -20.08 -27.44
N TYR A 254 10.82 -19.84 -26.50
CA TYR A 254 12.19 -20.29 -26.50
C TYR A 254 12.39 -21.30 -25.38
N ILE A 255 12.98 -22.45 -25.69
CA ILE A 255 13.29 -23.50 -24.73
C ILE A 255 14.81 -23.57 -24.54
N TYR A 256 15.25 -23.64 -23.29
CA TYR A 256 16.65 -23.65 -22.89
C TYR A 256 17.00 -24.93 -22.12
N ASP A 257 18.24 -25.39 -22.27
CA ASP A 257 18.71 -26.63 -21.64
C ASP A 257 18.64 -26.56 -20.11
N LYS A 258 18.14 -27.64 -19.50
CA LYS A 258 17.99 -27.74 -18.05
C LYS A 258 19.30 -27.75 -17.25
N ASN A 259 20.41 -28.16 -17.87
CA ASN A 259 21.73 -28.19 -17.24
C ASN A 259 22.57 -26.96 -17.59
N ASN A 260 22.12 -26.15 -18.55
CA ASN A 260 22.75 -24.89 -18.91
C ASN A 260 21.71 -23.93 -19.49
N GLN A 261 21.16 -23.09 -18.62
CA GLN A 261 20.10 -22.14 -18.97
C GLN A 261 20.50 -21.10 -20.05
N SER A 262 21.78 -20.98 -20.42
CA SER A 262 22.23 -20.12 -21.53
C SER A 262 22.16 -20.81 -22.90
N VAL A 263 21.89 -22.11 -22.97
CA VAL A 263 21.82 -22.87 -24.23
C VAL A 263 20.36 -22.95 -24.69
N GLU A 264 20.02 -22.20 -25.73
CA GLU A 264 18.75 -22.35 -26.46
C GLU A 264 18.75 -23.66 -27.25
N ILE A 265 17.73 -24.49 -27.05
CA ILE A 265 17.57 -25.77 -27.76
C ILE A 265 16.41 -25.77 -28.75
N ALA A 266 15.45 -24.84 -28.61
CA ALA A 266 14.33 -24.73 -29.53
C ALA A 266 13.69 -23.33 -29.52
N LYS A 267 13.13 -22.94 -30.68
CA LYS A 267 12.20 -21.81 -30.84
C LYS A 267 10.96 -22.29 -31.59
N LYS A 268 9.75 -22.00 -31.09
CA LYS A 268 8.47 -22.35 -31.72
C LYS A 268 7.52 -21.15 -31.68
N ASN A 269 6.66 -21.00 -32.69
CA ASN A 269 5.61 -19.97 -32.69
C ASN A 269 4.36 -20.51 -31.97
N LEU A 270 3.69 -19.66 -31.19
CA LEU A 270 2.40 -19.99 -30.58
C LEU A 270 1.25 -19.65 -31.54
N ASN A 271 0.09 -20.25 -31.29
CA ASN A 271 -1.15 -19.98 -32.02
C ASN A 271 -2.05 -19.05 -31.19
N LEU A 272 -2.55 -17.98 -31.80
CA LEU A 272 -3.50 -17.06 -31.18
C LEU A 272 -4.92 -17.65 -31.21
N ASN A 273 -5.59 -17.62 -30.07
CA ASN A 273 -7.05 -17.67 -30.01
C ASN A 273 -7.60 -16.23 -30.06
N GLU A 274 -8.15 -15.84 -31.21
CA GLU A 274 -8.67 -14.49 -31.48
C GLU A 274 -9.83 -14.10 -30.57
N GLU A 275 -10.59 -15.07 -30.03
CA GLU A 275 -11.77 -14.79 -29.20
C GLU A 275 -11.41 -14.26 -27.81
N ASN A 276 -10.20 -14.57 -27.31
CA ASN A 276 -9.80 -14.25 -25.94
C ASN A 276 -8.35 -13.76 -25.80
N GLY A 277 -7.62 -13.60 -26.90
CA GLY A 277 -6.25 -13.10 -26.86
C GLY A 277 -5.22 -14.06 -26.26
N VAL A 278 -5.55 -15.34 -26.05
CA VAL A 278 -4.64 -16.34 -25.49
C VAL A 278 -3.81 -17.00 -26.59
N TRP A 279 -2.50 -16.90 -26.45
CA TRP A 279 -1.54 -17.61 -27.28
C TRP A 279 -1.22 -18.96 -26.66
N ASN A 280 -1.21 -20.02 -27.47
CA ASN A 280 -0.96 -21.38 -26.96
C ASN A 280 -0.13 -22.25 -27.90
N ILE A 281 0.58 -23.21 -27.31
CA ILE A 281 1.25 -24.30 -28.02
C ILE A 281 1.34 -25.53 -27.10
N HIS A 282 1.21 -26.72 -27.70
CA HIS A 282 1.57 -27.99 -27.06
C HIS A 282 2.86 -28.51 -27.71
N ILE A 283 3.83 -28.92 -26.89
CA ILE A 283 5.14 -29.40 -27.36
C ILE A 283 5.35 -30.81 -26.82
N ASN A 284 5.53 -31.77 -27.73
CA ASN A 284 6.01 -33.10 -27.37
C ASN A 284 7.56 -33.13 -27.34
N PRO A 285 8.18 -33.95 -26.47
CA PRO A 285 9.65 -34.02 -26.34
C PRO A 285 10.40 -34.25 -27.65
N GLU A 286 9.90 -35.14 -28.50
CA GLU A 286 10.52 -35.50 -29.78
C GLU A 286 10.58 -34.33 -30.77
N GLU A 287 9.68 -33.35 -30.66
CA GLU A 287 9.64 -32.18 -31.54
C GLU A 287 10.84 -31.23 -31.36
N ILE A 288 11.58 -31.40 -30.26
CA ILE A 288 12.79 -30.65 -29.94
C ILE A 288 13.97 -31.57 -29.59
N ASN A 289 13.89 -32.84 -29.99
CA ASN A 289 14.94 -33.87 -29.80
C ASN A 289 15.31 -34.14 -28.33
N VAL A 290 14.35 -34.05 -27.41
CA VAL A 290 14.53 -34.45 -26.00
C VAL A 290 13.59 -35.63 -25.67
N LYS A 291 13.80 -36.26 -24.51
CA LYS A 291 12.93 -37.37 -24.04
C LYS A 291 11.82 -36.93 -23.10
N ASP A 292 12.03 -35.81 -22.43
CA ASP A 292 11.18 -35.26 -21.39
C ASP A 292 11.49 -33.77 -21.25
N LEU A 293 10.47 -32.92 -21.20
CA LEU A 293 10.60 -31.47 -21.00
C LEU A 293 10.78 -31.07 -19.54
N LYS A 294 10.63 -31.99 -18.56
CA LYS A 294 10.77 -31.68 -17.13
C LYS A 294 12.12 -31.03 -16.80
N GLY A 295 12.06 -29.89 -16.15
CA GLY A 295 13.20 -29.10 -15.70
C GLY A 295 13.86 -28.24 -16.78
N TYR A 296 13.44 -28.32 -18.04
CA TYR A 296 13.89 -27.36 -19.06
C TYR A 296 13.31 -25.98 -18.76
N TYR A 297 13.99 -24.95 -19.24
CA TYR A 297 13.58 -23.57 -19.00
C TYR A 297 12.97 -22.93 -20.24
N TYR A 298 12.18 -21.88 -20.07
CA TYR A 298 11.56 -21.17 -21.17
C TYR A 298 11.37 -19.67 -20.94
N GLN A 299 11.27 -18.95 -22.04
CA GLN A 299 10.86 -17.54 -22.12
C GLN A 299 9.95 -17.36 -23.34
N TYR A 300 9.12 -16.34 -23.33
CA TYR A 300 8.42 -15.90 -24.54
C TYR A 300 9.17 -14.73 -25.20
N GLU A 301 9.02 -14.64 -26.52
CA GLU A 301 9.28 -13.45 -27.31
C GLU A 301 7.94 -12.95 -27.83
N ILE A 302 7.58 -11.71 -27.48
CA ILE A 302 6.30 -11.10 -27.84
C ILE A 302 6.58 -9.87 -28.70
N ILE A 303 5.85 -9.74 -29.81
CA ILE A 303 5.92 -8.59 -30.72
C ILE A 303 4.65 -7.76 -30.60
N ASN A 304 4.73 -6.65 -29.86
CA ASN A 304 3.67 -5.64 -29.74
C ASN A 304 4.06 -4.42 -30.57
N ASP A 305 3.17 -3.93 -31.45
CA ASP A 305 3.41 -2.74 -32.28
C ASP A 305 4.76 -2.73 -33.04
N GLY A 306 5.18 -3.91 -33.50
CA GLY A 306 6.46 -4.10 -34.20
C GLY A 306 7.71 -4.14 -33.30
N VAL A 307 7.56 -3.97 -31.98
CA VAL A 307 8.64 -4.06 -31.00
C VAL A 307 8.70 -5.46 -30.41
N SER A 308 9.84 -6.13 -30.58
CA SER A 308 10.09 -7.46 -30.03
C SER A 308 10.70 -7.37 -28.62
N LYS A 309 10.13 -8.10 -27.65
CA LYS A 309 10.59 -8.17 -26.27
C LYS A 309 10.67 -9.61 -25.76
N ARG A 310 11.69 -9.92 -24.97
CA ARG A 310 11.76 -11.15 -24.16
C ARG A 310 11.02 -10.94 -22.85
N VAL A 311 10.18 -11.90 -22.47
CA VAL A 311 9.38 -11.82 -21.26
C VAL A 311 9.39 -13.15 -20.50
N LEU A 312 9.23 -13.05 -19.19
CA LEU A 312 8.97 -14.17 -18.29
C LEU A 312 7.48 -14.50 -18.31
N ASP A 313 7.14 -15.78 -18.16
CA ASP A 313 5.76 -16.20 -17.95
C ASP A 313 5.25 -15.70 -16.58
N PRO A 314 4.21 -14.86 -16.51
CA PRO A 314 3.70 -14.36 -15.24
C PRO A 314 3.11 -15.48 -14.36
N TYR A 315 2.82 -16.66 -14.93
CA TYR A 315 2.32 -17.85 -14.24
C TYR A 315 3.39 -18.94 -14.03
N ALA A 316 4.69 -18.66 -14.25
CA ALA A 316 5.78 -19.61 -14.01
C ALA A 316 5.75 -20.14 -12.55
N LYS A 317 5.74 -21.46 -12.35
CA LYS A 317 5.66 -22.09 -11.01
C LYS A 317 7.02 -22.32 -10.35
N SER A 318 8.09 -22.14 -11.11
CA SER A 318 9.48 -22.10 -10.66
C SER A 318 10.33 -21.49 -11.79
N MET A 319 11.59 -21.20 -11.52
CA MET A 319 12.47 -20.45 -12.41
C MET A 319 13.88 -21.03 -12.46
N ALA A 320 14.60 -20.71 -13.53
CA ALA A 320 16.06 -20.86 -13.57
C ALA A 320 16.70 -19.93 -12.53
N ALA A 321 17.92 -20.26 -12.08
CA ALA A 321 18.67 -19.38 -11.18
C ALA A 321 18.79 -17.97 -11.78
N PHE A 322 18.37 -16.96 -11.02
CA PHE A 322 18.36 -15.57 -11.46
C PHE A 322 19.44 -14.74 -10.77
N LYS A 323 20.01 -13.79 -11.52
CA LYS A 323 21.02 -12.87 -11.01
C LYS A 323 20.91 -11.51 -11.69
N VAL A 324 20.77 -10.47 -10.89
CA VAL A 324 20.88 -9.05 -11.26
C VAL A 324 21.52 -8.31 -10.10
N LYS A 325 22.62 -7.60 -10.33
CA LYS A 325 23.24 -6.80 -9.27
C LYS A 325 22.34 -5.64 -8.84
N THR A 326 22.16 -5.50 -7.52
CA THR A 326 21.68 -4.29 -6.87
C THR A 326 22.64 -3.14 -7.23
N GLY A 327 22.13 -2.06 -7.79
CA GLY A 327 22.93 -0.85 -8.06
C GLY A 327 23.17 0.02 -6.82
N GLY A 328 22.92 -0.47 -5.60
CA GLY A 328 22.97 0.31 -4.35
C GLY A 328 22.01 1.49 -4.41
N LEU A 329 20.71 1.24 -4.24
CA LEU A 329 19.68 2.20 -4.61
C LEU A 329 18.68 2.37 -3.48
N GLY A 330 18.88 3.43 -2.68
CA GLY A 330 17.80 4.08 -1.95
C GLY A 330 16.82 4.74 -2.93
N GLY A 331 15.57 4.91 -2.48
CA GLY A 331 14.41 5.35 -3.26
C GLY A 331 14.69 6.41 -4.34
N ASP A 332 14.01 6.24 -5.46
CA ASP A 332 14.02 7.03 -6.69
C ASP A 332 15.07 6.60 -7.75
N LYS A 333 14.62 5.64 -8.58
CA LYS A 333 15.18 5.13 -9.85
C LYS A 333 16.13 3.93 -9.74
N TYR A 334 15.52 2.76 -9.89
CA TYR A 334 16.17 1.46 -10.08
C TYR A 334 16.91 1.37 -11.42
N THR A 335 18.20 1.69 -11.47
CA THR A 335 19.05 1.43 -12.65
C THR A 335 19.86 0.15 -12.49
N ILE A 336 19.70 -0.77 -13.44
CA ILE A 336 20.51 -1.97 -13.59
C ILE A 336 21.93 -1.55 -13.97
N ASN A 337 22.95 -1.91 -13.19
CA ASN A 337 24.34 -1.86 -13.67
C ASN A 337 24.50 -2.94 -14.76
N SER A 338 24.50 -2.48 -16.01
CA SER A 338 24.11 -3.24 -17.20
C SER A 338 25.21 -4.05 -17.88
N GLU A 339 26.34 -4.32 -17.21
CA GLU A 339 27.51 -4.91 -17.87
C GLU A 339 27.72 -6.42 -17.62
N GLU A 340 27.00 -7.05 -16.68
CA GLU A 340 27.33 -8.41 -16.24
C GLU A 340 26.26 -9.51 -16.46
N THR A 341 25.01 -9.20 -16.81
CA THR A 341 23.96 -10.23 -17.00
C THR A 341 23.23 -10.08 -18.35
N GLU A 342 23.28 -11.12 -19.18
CA GLU A 342 22.60 -11.17 -20.48
C GLU A 342 21.07 -11.31 -20.35
N ASP A 343 20.61 -12.02 -19.30
CA ASP A 343 19.19 -12.23 -19.01
C ASP A 343 18.72 -11.27 -17.90
N LYS A 344 17.81 -10.36 -18.24
CA LYS A 344 17.23 -9.35 -17.33
C LYS A 344 15.77 -9.61 -17.01
N VAL A 345 15.20 -10.71 -17.48
CA VAL A 345 13.78 -11.03 -17.26
C VAL A 345 13.58 -12.36 -16.57
N GLY A 346 14.56 -13.28 -16.63
CA GLY A 346 14.47 -14.60 -16.01
C GLY A 346 13.72 -15.61 -16.87
N LYS A 347 13.86 -16.90 -16.56
CA LYS A 347 13.27 -18.01 -17.33
C LYS A 347 12.38 -18.87 -16.44
N GLY A 348 11.18 -19.17 -16.87
CA GLY A 348 10.31 -20.13 -16.18
C GLY A 348 10.85 -21.55 -16.33
N ALA A 349 10.57 -22.43 -15.38
CA ALA A 349 10.90 -23.85 -15.45
C ALA A 349 9.65 -24.70 -15.79
N ILE A 350 9.82 -25.74 -16.60
CA ILE A 350 8.75 -26.66 -17.01
C ILE A 350 8.66 -27.78 -15.97
N LEU A 351 7.70 -27.69 -15.07
CA LEU A 351 7.51 -28.62 -13.95
C LEU A 351 6.03 -28.82 -13.63
N ASN A 352 5.72 -29.87 -12.87
CA ASN A 352 4.45 -30.05 -12.18
C ASN A 352 4.71 -29.99 -10.66
N PRO A 353 4.41 -28.86 -9.99
CA PRO A 353 4.66 -28.69 -8.55
C PRO A 353 4.02 -29.78 -7.66
N SER A 354 2.85 -30.27 -8.05
CA SER A 354 2.10 -31.29 -7.28
C SER A 354 2.82 -32.64 -7.16
N GLU A 355 3.81 -32.91 -8.02
CA GLU A 355 4.66 -34.11 -8.00
C GLU A 355 5.95 -33.93 -7.17
N ILE A 356 6.17 -32.75 -6.60
CA ILE A 356 7.43 -32.38 -5.94
C ILE A 356 7.18 -32.13 -4.46
N GLY A 357 7.99 -32.76 -3.61
CA GLY A 357 7.95 -32.57 -2.16
C GLY A 357 6.92 -33.40 -1.41
N PRO A 358 6.80 -33.17 -0.10
CA PRO A 358 5.84 -33.89 0.72
C PRO A 358 4.41 -33.53 0.36
N ASN A 359 3.47 -34.45 0.62
CA ASN A 359 2.05 -34.11 0.67
C ASN A 359 1.80 -33.17 1.85
N LEU A 360 1.02 -32.14 1.62
CA LEU A 360 0.66 -31.12 2.60
C LEU A 360 -0.83 -31.15 2.89
N ASP A 361 -1.16 -30.85 4.14
CA ASP A 361 -2.50 -30.49 4.62
C ASP A 361 -2.38 -29.12 5.32
N TYR A 362 -3.49 -28.44 5.59
CA TYR A 362 -3.48 -27.18 6.36
C TYR A 362 -3.13 -27.41 7.84
N ALA A 363 -2.66 -26.35 8.52
CA ALA A 363 -2.25 -26.42 9.91
C ALA A 363 -3.39 -26.85 10.85
N LYS A 364 -3.02 -27.56 11.91
CA LYS A 364 -3.89 -27.86 13.06
C LYS A 364 -3.32 -27.14 14.26
N ILE A 365 -3.81 -25.93 14.50
CA ILE A 365 -3.32 -25.05 15.56
C ILE A 365 -4.21 -25.23 16.79
N ASP A 366 -3.61 -25.61 17.91
CA ASP A 366 -4.34 -25.84 19.16
C ASP A 366 -5.03 -24.56 19.66
N ASN A 367 -6.35 -24.66 19.89
CA ASN A 367 -7.22 -23.59 20.40
C ASN A 367 -7.23 -22.32 19.51
N PHE A 368 -7.03 -22.47 18.21
CA PHE A 368 -7.27 -21.40 17.23
C PHE A 368 -8.64 -21.60 16.59
N GLU A 369 -9.61 -20.80 17.01
CA GLU A 369 -11.01 -20.89 16.54
C GLU A 369 -11.42 -19.66 15.72
N LYS A 370 -10.71 -18.55 15.92
CA LYS A 370 -11.01 -17.24 15.34
C LYS A 370 -9.74 -16.40 15.22
N ARG A 371 -9.79 -15.33 14.41
CA ARG A 371 -8.62 -14.51 14.08
C ARG A 371 -7.96 -13.87 15.30
N GLU A 372 -8.73 -13.49 16.33
CA GLU A 372 -8.22 -12.86 17.57
C GLU A 372 -7.34 -13.80 18.41
N ASP A 373 -7.42 -15.12 18.16
CA ASP A 373 -6.55 -16.12 18.78
C ASP A 373 -5.14 -16.11 18.19
N ALA A 374 -4.95 -15.46 17.03
CA ALA A 374 -3.66 -15.40 16.36
C ALA A 374 -2.64 -14.57 17.17
N ILE A 375 -1.47 -15.20 17.33
CA ILE A 375 -0.22 -14.61 17.75
C ILE A 375 0.78 -14.89 16.63
N ILE A 376 1.10 -13.84 15.87
CA ILE A 376 1.93 -13.87 14.67
C ILE A 376 3.36 -13.49 15.03
N TRP A 377 4.33 -14.24 14.50
CA TRP A 377 5.76 -13.98 14.67
C TRP A 377 6.43 -13.84 13.30
N GLU A 378 6.87 -12.62 12.96
CA GLU A 378 7.42 -12.26 11.65
C GLU A 378 8.93 -12.45 11.59
N ILE A 379 9.41 -13.22 10.61
CA ILE A 379 10.83 -13.52 10.42
C ILE A 379 11.21 -13.67 8.94
N HIS A 380 12.44 -13.31 8.61
CA HIS A 380 13.03 -13.57 7.30
C HIS A 380 13.87 -14.86 7.31
N ILE A 381 13.77 -15.67 6.25
CA ILE A 381 14.43 -16.98 6.15
C ILE A 381 15.94 -16.88 6.40
N ARG A 382 16.59 -15.87 5.80
CA ARG A 382 18.04 -15.68 5.96
C ARG A 382 18.41 -15.25 7.38
N ASP A 383 17.67 -14.30 7.94
CA ASP A 383 17.95 -13.71 9.26
C ASP A 383 18.00 -14.77 10.35
N PHE A 384 17.03 -15.69 10.33
CA PHE A 384 16.84 -16.65 11.40
C PHE A 384 18.03 -17.59 11.59
N THR A 385 18.80 -17.83 10.53
CA THR A 385 19.89 -18.81 10.57
C THR A 385 21.25 -18.30 10.10
N SER A 386 21.40 -17.02 9.74
CA SER A 386 22.68 -16.46 9.27
C SER A 386 23.71 -16.17 10.38
N ASP A 387 23.37 -16.30 11.65
CA ASP A 387 24.31 -16.14 12.77
C ASP A 387 25.42 -17.21 12.76
N PRO A 388 26.72 -16.82 12.73
CA PRO A 388 27.85 -17.76 12.82
C PRO A 388 27.87 -18.63 14.06
N SER A 389 27.25 -18.20 15.16
CA SER A 389 27.30 -18.91 16.43
C SER A 389 26.62 -20.28 16.38
N ILE A 390 25.63 -20.46 15.50
CA ILE A 390 24.83 -21.68 15.40
C ILE A 390 25.21 -22.59 14.23
N GLU A 391 26.23 -22.25 13.44
CA GLU A 391 26.58 -23.00 12.22
C GLU A 391 26.84 -24.49 12.48
N LYS A 392 27.39 -24.82 13.66
CA LYS A 392 27.66 -26.21 14.07
C LYS A 392 26.40 -26.99 14.49
N ASP A 393 25.31 -26.28 14.74
CA ASP A 393 24.03 -26.87 15.13
C ASP A 393 23.11 -27.10 13.92
N LEU A 394 23.48 -26.59 12.74
CA LEU A 394 22.71 -26.72 11.51
C LEU A 394 23.12 -27.98 10.76
N ASN A 395 22.13 -28.69 10.21
CA ASN A 395 22.31 -29.84 9.34
C ASN A 395 22.41 -29.43 7.86
N SER A 396 22.10 -28.18 7.54
CA SER A 396 22.06 -27.62 6.19
C SER A 396 22.75 -26.25 6.12
N ARG A 397 22.98 -25.73 4.91
CA ARG A 397 23.55 -24.39 4.72
C ARG A 397 22.63 -23.36 5.36
N TRP A 398 23.18 -22.51 6.23
CA TRP A 398 22.48 -21.38 6.83
C TRP A 398 21.76 -20.51 5.79
N GLY A 399 20.73 -19.80 6.23
CA GLY A 399 19.94 -18.88 5.42
C GLY A 399 19.09 -19.56 4.34
N THR A 400 18.76 -20.84 4.52
CA THR A 400 17.93 -21.63 3.59
C THR A 400 16.66 -22.14 4.28
N TYR A 401 15.68 -22.57 3.49
CA TYR A 401 14.48 -23.24 4.01
C TYR A 401 14.83 -24.45 4.89
N LYS A 402 15.85 -25.23 4.50
CA LYS A 402 16.30 -26.40 5.25
C LYS A 402 16.93 -26.06 6.59
N ALA A 403 17.81 -25.05 6.64
CA ALA A 403 18.42 -24.62 7.90
C ALA A 403 17.39 -24.02 8.86
N PHE A 404 16.34 -23.38 8.35
CA PHE A 404 15.24 -22.86 9.17
C PHE A 404 14.58 -23.96 10.01
N ILE A 405 14.38 -25.15 9.41
CA ILE A 405 13.78 -26.32 10.09
C ILE A 405 14.56 -26.71 11.35
N ASP A 406 15.90 -26.66 11.31
CA ASP A 406 16.78 -27.06 12.42
C ASP A 406 16.59 -26.19 13.68
N LYS A 407 15.94 -25.02 13.56
CA LYS A 407 15.71 -24.07 14.66
C LYS A 407 14.23 -23.88 15.01
N LEU A 408 13.31 -24.64 14.42
CA LEU A 408 11.86 -24.54 14.69
C LEU A 408 11.47 -24.79 16.15
N ASP A 409 12.21 -25.61 16.87
CA ASP A 409 11.97 -25.87 18.30
C ASP A 409 11.99 -24.58 19.14
N TYR A 410 12.79 -23.59 18.73
CA TYR A 410 12.79 -22.28 19.38
C TYR A 410 11.43 -21.60 19.22
N ILE A 411 10.91 -21.52 17.99
CA ILE A 411 9.63 -20.87 17.68
C ILE A 411 8.48 -21.61 18.39
N LYS A 412 8.49 -22.95 18.34
CA LYS A 412 7.54 -23.78 19.08
C LYS A 412 7.58 -23.48 20.58
N SER A 413 8.78 -23.32 21.14
CA SER A 413 8.96 -22.97 22.56
C SER A 413 8.52 -21.53 22.90
N LEU A 414 8.38 -20.64 21.91
CA LEU A 414 7.78 -19.32 22.11
C LEU A 414 6.26 -19.42 22.34
N GLY A 415 5.62 -20.41 21.73
CA GLY A 415 4.17 -20.67 21.87
C GLY A 415 3.29 -19.86 20.93
N VAL A 416 3.89 -19.17 19.95
CA VAL A 416 3.21 -18.43 18.89
C VAL A 416 2.33 -19.37 18.05
N THR A 417 1.34 -18.82 17.37
CA THR A 417 0.39 -19.62 16.56
C THR A 417 0.77 -19.65 15.08
N HIS A 418 1.34 -18.55 14.58
CA HIS A 418 1.63 -18.38 13.16
C HIS A 418 3.05 -17.84 13.00
N VAL A 419 3.79 -18.41 12.05
CA VAL A 419 5.06 -17.88 11.55
C VAL A 419 4.75 -17.09 10.30
N GLN A 420 4.96 -15.78 10.33
CA GLN A 420 4.95 -14.96 9.12
C GLN A 420 6.35 -14.96 8.52
N LEU A 421 6.44 -15.42 7.28
CA LEU A 421 7.68 -15.38 6.50
C LEU A 421 7.66 -14.12 5.65
N LEU A 422 8.72 -13.30 5.75
CA LEU A 422 9.00 -12.26 4.74
C LEU A 422 9.03 -12.87 3.32
N PRO A 423 8.94 -12.06 2.25
CA PRO A 423 8.68 -12.54 0.91
C PRO A 423 9.51 -13.77 0.48
N VAL A 424 8.81 -14.88 0.24
CA VAL A 424 9.39 -16.13 -0.32
C VAL A 424 9.04 -16.32 -1.80
N MET A 425 8.19 -15.45 -2.35
CA MET A 425 7.99 -15.35 -3.79
C MET A 425 9.26 -14.80 -4.45
N ALA A 426 9.50 -15.20 -5.71
CA ALA A 426 10.67 -14.78 -6.45
C ALA A 426 10.77 -13.25 -6.53
N TRP A 427 11.92 -12.71 -6.13
CA TRP A 427 12.25 -11.30 -6.15
C TRP A 427 13.45 -11.02 -7.08
N TYR A 428 13.62 -9.77 -7.50
CA TYR A 428 14.37 -9.44 -8.71
C TYR A 428 15.83 -9.01 -8.45
N TYR A 429 16.09 -8.20 -7.43
CA TYR A 429 17.40 -7.63 -7.16
C TYR A 429 18.22 -8.53 -6.23
N GLY A 430 19.17 -9.26 -6.82
CA GLY A 430 20.20 -10.01 -6.11
C GLY A 430 20.82 -11.10 -6.98
N ASP A 431 21.65 -11.94 -6.38
CA ASP A 431 22.29 -13.07 -7.06
C ASP A 431 22.00 -14.35 -6.28
N GLU A 432 21.00 -15.12 -6.73
CA GLU A 432 20.59 -16.38 -6.09
C GLU A 432 21.78 -17.37 -6.01
N THR A 433 22.75 -17.29 -6.93
CA THR A 433 23.91 -18.19 -6.99
C THR A 433 25.04 -17.81 -6.03
N SER A 434 24.99 -16.61 -5.44
CA SER A 434 25.99 -16.13 -4.47
C SER A 434 25.54 -16.24 -3.01
N MET A 435 24.34 -16.78 -2.75
CA MET A 435 23.75 -16.80 -1.40
C MET A 435 24.51 -17.63 -0.37
N GLU A 436 25.40 -18.52 -0.80
CA GLU A 436 26.31 -19.26 0.08
C GLU A 436 27.37 -18.38 0.76
N LYS A 437 27.55 -17.15 0.30
CA LYS A 437 28.47 -16.18 0.90
C LYS A 437 27.76 -15.43 2.02
N ARG A 438 28.35 -15.49 3.21
CA ARG A 438 27.87 -14.76 4.38
C ARG A 438 28.44 -13.35 4.40
N GLU A 439 27.60 -12.35 4.58
CA GLU A 439 27.94 -10.93 4.51
C GLU A 439 28.14 -10.36 5.93
N LEU A 440 29.27 -10.72 6.55
CA LEU A 440 29.58 -10.34 7.94
C LEU A 440 30.26 -8.97 8.09
N ASN A 441 30.65 -8.35 6.99
CA ASN A 441 31.08 -6.95 7.02
C ASN A 441 29.84 -6.07 7.16
N TYR A 442 29.87 -5.12 8.09
CA TYR A 442 28.82 -4.12 8.21
C TYR A 442 28.72 -3.33 6.90
N SER A 443 27.56 -3.46 6.24
CA SER A 443 27.17 -2.76 5.02
C SER A 443 25.67 -2.52 5.07
N SER A 444 25.22 -1.35 4.63
CA SER A 444 23.80 -0.96 4.55
C SER A 444 23.29 -0.80 3.11
N GLN A 445 24.13 -1.16 2.12
CA GLN A 445 23.76 -1.16 0.70
C GLN A 445 24.64 -2.15 -0.10
N ASN A 446 24.21 -2.49 -1.32
CA ASN A 446 24.95 -3.36 -2.25
C ASN A 446 25.25 -4.75 -1.69
N ASN A 447 24.31 -5.33 -0.96
CA ASN A 447 24.41 -6.68 -0.44
C ASN A 447 23.67 -7.65 -1.37
N SER A 448 24.03 -8.93 -1.25
CA SER A 448 23.24 -10.01 -1.83
C SER A 448 21.96 -10.21 -1.03
N TYR A 449 21.99 -9.89 0.27
CA TYR A 449 20.80 -9.80 1.10
C TYR A 449 19.74 -8.87 0.49
N ASN A 450 18.50 -9.34 0.48
CA ASN A 450 17.32 -8.56 0.17
C ASN A 450 16.16 -9.06 1.06
N TRP A 451 15.26 -8.17 1.48
CA TRP A 451 13.99 -8.57 2.11
C TRP A 451 13.03 -9.24 1.13
N GLY A 452 13.09 -8.88 -0.16
CA GLY A 452 12.28 -9.46 -1.23
C GLY A 452 11.02 -8.67 -1.63
N TYR A 453 10.91 -7.39 -1.24
CA TYR A 453 9.81 -6.48 -1.63
C TYR A 453 9.97 -5.91 -3.05
N ASP A 454 10.55 -6.69 -3.95
CA ASP A 454 10.79 -6.33 -5.34
C ASP A 454 10.36 -7.51 -6.22
N PRO A 455 9.04 -7.67 -6.43
CA PRO A 455 8.49 -8.90 -7.01
C PRO A 455 8.97 -9.13 -8.43
N HIS A 456 9.48 -10.34 -8.66
CA HIS A 456 9.86 -10.84 -9.98
C HIS A 456 8.77 -11.75 -10.54
N ASN A 457 8.25 -12.68 -9.74
CA ASN A 457 7.17 -13.58 -10.13
C ASN A 457 6.29 -13.97 -8.93
N TYR A 458 4.97 -13.94 -9.11
CA TYR A 458 4.00 -14.17 -8.03
C TYR A 458 3.72 -15.65 -7.71
N PHE A 459 4.28 -16.62 -8.44
CA PHE A 459 4.00 -18.06 -8.25
C PHE A 459 5.25 -18.88 -7.95
N SER A 460 6.42 -18.39 -8.30
CA SER A 460 7.67 -19.11 -8.09
C SER A 460 8.21 -18.83 -6.69
N PRO A 461 8.62 -19.86 -5.92
CA PRO A 461 9.47 -19.64 -4.76
C PRO A 461 10.81 -19.03 -5.17
N ASP A 462 11.36 -18.16 -4.34
CA ASP A 462 12.67 -17.57 -4.56
C ASP A 462 13.79 -18.61 -4.37
N GLY A 463 14.81 -18.55 -5.23
CA GLY A 463 15.95 -19.45 -5.22
C GLY A 463 17.04 -19.07 -4.22
N ALA A 464 17.02 -17.85 -3.68
CA ALA A 464 18.01 -17.38 -2.72
C ALA A 464 18.04 -18.21 -1.44
N TYR A 465 16.88 -18.76 -1.06
CA TYR A 465 16.69 -19.60 0.12
C TYR A 465 16.79 -21.10 -0.19
N SER A 466 17.01 -21.49 -1.45
CA SER A 466 17.23 -22.87 -1.87
C SER A 466 18.64 -23.34 -1.51
N MET A 467 18.84 -24.63 -1.21
CA MET A 467 20.19 -25.20 -1.10
C MET A 467 20.94 -25.16 -2.44
N ASN A 468 20.22 -25.16 -3.57
CA ASN A 468 20.77 -25.00 -4.91
C ASN A 468 19.77 -24.25 -5.79
N ALA A 469 20.04 -22.97 -6.09
CA ALA A 469 19.17 -22.15 -6.92
C ALA A 469 19.08 -22.65 -8.38
N GLU A 470 20.08 -23.38 -8.87
CA GLU A 470 20.10 -23.92 -10.24
C GLU A 470 19.21 -25.15 -10.42
N ASP A 471 18.72 -25.75 -9.33
CA ASP A 471 17.70 -26.80 -9.38
C ASP A 471 16.30 -26.20 -9.14
N PRO A 472 15.45 -26.10 -10.19
CA PRO A 472 14.15 -25.46 -10.08
C PRO A 472 13.13 -26.32 -9.30
N GLN A 473 13.39 -27.61 -9.08
CA GLN A 473 12.53 -28.47 -8.27
C GLN A 473 12.85 -28.33 -6.78
N LEU A 474 14.12 -28.12 -6.46
CA LEU A 474 14.60 -28.15 -5.07
C LEU A 474 13.94 -27.06 -4.22
N ARG A 475 13.82 -25.83 -4.75
CA ARG A 475 13.14 -24.71 -4.05
C ARG A 475 11.68 -25.00 -3.71
N ILE A 476 10.96 -25.74 -4.56
CA ILE A 476 9.58 -26.18 -4.30
C ILE A 476 9.58 -27.21 -3.18
N ASN A 477 10.44 -28.24 -3.29
CA ASN A 477 10.56 -29.30 -2.30
C ASN A 477 10.87 -28.75 -0.91
N GLU A 478 11.89 -27.90 -0.81
CA GLU A 478 12.39 -27.38 0.46
C GLU A 478 11.41 -26.43 1.14
N LEU A 479 10.70 -25.58 0.38
CA LEU A 479 9.66 -24.73 0.96
C LEU A 479 8.47 -25.57 1.47
N LYS A 480 8.04 -26.60 0.72
CA LYS A 480 7.01 -27.53 1.20
C LYS A 480 7.46 -28.31 2.45
N GLU A 481 8.72 -28.74 2.51
CA GLU A 481 9.28 -29.36 3.71
C GLU A 481 9.28 -28.41 4.91
N LEU A 482 9.61 -27.13 4.71
CA LEU A 482 9.54 -26.12 5.77
C LEU A 482 8.11 -25.92 6.26
N ILE A 483 7.16 -25.71 5.35
CA ILE A 483 5.74 -25.52 5.71
C ILE A 483 5.22 -26.74 6.48
N LYS A 484 5.51 -27.95 5.98
CA LYS A 484 5.18 -29.20 6.68
C LYS A 484 5.76 -29.22 8.09
N ALA A 485 7.02 -28.85 8.26
CA ALA A 485 7.68 -28.86 9.56
C ALA A 485 7.06 -27.85 10.54
N ILE A 486 6.62 -26.68 10.05
CA ILE A 486 5.88 -25.68 10.85
C ILE A 486 4.51 -26.24 11.26
N HIS A 487 3.78 -26.88 10.35
CA HIS A 487 2.50 -27.51 10.63
C HIS A 487 2.62 -28.67 11.62
N ASP A 488 3.60 -29.54 11.46
CA ASP A 488 3.90 -30.65 12.38
C ASP A 488 4.30 -30.13 13.78
N ALA A 489 4.79 -28.88 13.86
CA ALA A 489 5.06 -28.20 15.12
C ALA A 489 3.82 -27.55 15.77
N GLY A 490 2.64 -27.62 15.12
CA GLY A 490 1.36 -27.10 15.61
C GLY A 490 1.15 -25.61 15.34
N MET A 491 1.83 -25.06 14.33
CA MET A 491 1.76 -23.64 13.95
C MET A 491 1.32 -23.49 12.49
N GLY A 492 0.74 -22.34 12.14
CA GLY A 492 0.41 -21.97 10.77
C GLY A 492 1.52 -21.15 10.10
N VAL A 493 1.46 -21.07 8.77
CA VAL A 493 2.36 -20.25 7.94
C VAL A 493 1.57 -19.11 7.29
N ILE A 494 2.04 -17.89 7.52
CA ILE A 494 1.59 -16.69 6.80
C ILE A 494 2.71 -16.29 5.84
N LEU A 495 2.39 -16.09 4.56
CA LEU A 495 3.34 -15.52 3.61
C LEU A 495 3.13 -14.02 3.48
N ASP A 496 4.22 -13.26 3.56
CA ASP A 496 4.24 -11.88 3.12
C ASP A 496 4.21 -11.84 1.58
N VAL A 497 3.22 -11.13 1.02
CA VAL A 497 2.92 -11.11 -0.41
C VAL A 497 2.80 -9.68 -0.92
N VAL A 498 3.38 -9.45 -2.10
CA VAL A 498 3.60 -8.10 -2.64
C VAL A 498 2.94 -7.98 -4.01
N TYR A 499 1.60 -8.01 -4.04
CA TYR A 499 0.84 -7.91 -5.31
C TYR A 499 0.67 -6.48 -5.81
N THR A 500 0.99 -5.49 -4.99
CA THR A 500 0.65 -4.09 -5.22
C THR A 500 1.54 -3.45 -6.29
N HIS A 501 2.72 -3.99 -6.55
CA HIS A 501 3.66 -3.53 -7.57
C HIS A 501 4.56 -4.68 -8.06
N MET A 502 5.41 -4.38 -9.06
CA MET A 502 6.46 -5.28 -9.55
C MET A 502 7.82 -4.59 -9.40
N ALA A 503 8.93 -5.35 -9.34
CA ALA A 503 10.27 -4.75 -9.34
C ALA A 503 10.54 -3.85 -10.56
N GLN A 504 9.97 -4.23 -11.70
CA GLN A 504 10.05 -3.53 -12.97
C GLN A 504 8.72 -3.65 -13.70
N ALA A 505 8.15 -2.53 -14.15
CA ALA A 505 6.89 -2.52 -14.90
C ALA A 505 6.97 -3.36 -16.19
N SER A 506 8.16 -3.44 -16.82
CA SER A 506 8.36 -4.23 -18.04
C SER A 506 8.04 -5.72 -17.88
N LEU A 507 8.09 -6.28 -16.66
CA LEU A 507 7.79 -7.69 -16.41
C LEU A 507 6.36 -8.08 -16.83
N LEU A 508 5.42 -7.14 -16.75
CA LEU A 508 4.04 -7.34 -17.24
C LEU A 508 3.72 -6.46 -18.45
N ASN A 509 4.27 -5.24 -18.52
CA ASN A 509 3.96 -4.29 -19.58
C ASN A 509 4.51 -4.71 -20.95
N ASP A 510 5.63 -5.43 -21.01
CA ASP A 510 6.13 -5.95 -22.29
C ASP A 510 5.26 -7.12 -22.81
N ILE A 511 4.41 -7.72 -21.95
CA ILE A 511 3.44 -8.76 -22.33
C ILE A 511 2.18 -8.11 -22.92
N VAL A 512 1.56 -7.20 -22.17
CA VAL A 512 0.38 -6.43 -22.60
C VAL A 512 0.60 -4.96 -22.26
N PRO A 513 1.02 -4.15 -23.24
CA PRO A 513 1.32 -2.74 -23.00
C PRO A 513 0.08 -1.98 -22.53
N ASP A 514 0.27 -1.16 -21.49
CA ASP A 514 -0.69 -0.20 -20.93
C ASP A 514 -1.94 -0.89 -20.35
N TYR A 515 -1.77 -2.07 -19.75
CA TYR A 515 -2.87 -2.85 -19.18
C TYR A 515 -2.69 -3.23 -17.71
N TYR A 516 -1.56 -3.81 -17.28
CA TYR A 516 -1.49 -4.40 -15.93
C TYR A 516 -1.37 -3.37 -14.78
N PHE A 517 -1.11 -2.10 -15.07
CA PHE A 517 -0.83 -1.07 -14.07
C PHE A 517 -1.77 0.12 -14.21
N PHE A 518 -2.10 0.76 -13.09
CA PHE A 518 -2.92 1.96 -13.10
C PHE A 518 -2.17 3.10 -13.80
N MET A 519 -2.88 3.91 -14.60
CA MET A 519 -2.29 5.03 -15.32
C MET A 519 -2.99 6.37 -15.06
N ASP A 520 -2.23 7.45 -15.18
CA ASP A 520 -2.79 8.79 -15.30
C ASP A 520 -3.32 9.08 -16.73
N ASP A 521 -3.97 10.23 -16.90
CA ASP A 521 -4.52 10.64 -18.21
C ASP A 521 -3.44 10.86 -19.29
N ASN A 522 -2.16 10.98 -18.91
CA ASN A 522 -1.02 11.10 -19.81
C ASN A 522 -0.43 9.74 -20.22
N GLY A 523 -0.90 8.64 -19.63
CA GLY A 523 -0.37 7.29 -19.84
C GLY A 523 0.85 6.98 -18.97
N ASN A 524 1.12 7.76 -17.93
CA ASN A 524 2.16 7.43 -16.96
C ASN A 524 1.59 6.45 -15.93
N PHE A 525 2.36 5.41 -15.57
CA PHE A 525 2.02 4.58 -14.42
C PHE A 525 2.05 5.38 -13.12
N VAL A 526 1.14 5.04 -12.21
CA VAL A 526 1.00 5.72 -10.91
C VAL A 526 1.38 4.81 -9.74
N GLY A 527 1.51 5.38 -8.54
CA GLY A 527 1.84 4.67 -7.31
C GLY A 527 3.21 5.02 -6.73
N GLY A 528 3.44 4.65 -5.47
CA GLY A 528 4.69 4.94 -4.75
C GLY A 528 5.94 4.32 -5.40
N PHE A 529 5.77 3.16 -6.03
CA PHE A 529 6.83 2.44 -6.76
C PHE A 529 6.80 2.69 -8.28
N GLY A 530 5.86 3.51 -8.76
CA GLY A 530 5.73 3.90 -10.17
C GLY A 530 5.10 2.85 -11.08
N ASN A 531 4.47 1.80 -10.52
CA ASN A 531 3.81 0.74 -11.27
C ASN A 531 2.82 -0.04 -10.37
N ASN A 532 1.87 0.66 -9.73
CA ASN A 532 0.86 -0.03 -8.94
C ASN A 532 -0.01 -0.93 -9.83
N LEU A 533 -0.12 -2.21 -9.45
CA LEU A 533 -0.93 -3.19 -10.16
C LEU A 533 -2.39 -2.74 -10.20
N ALA A 534 -2.96 -2.68 -11.40
CA ALA A 534 -4.35 -2.30 -11.60
C ALA A 534 -5.29 -3.45 -11.23
N THR A 535 -5.43 -3.72 -9.93
CA THR A 535 -6.24 -4.82 -9.38
C THR A 535 -7.73 -4.75 -9.73
N SER A 536 -8.20 -3.66 -10.35
CA SER A 536 -9.53 -3.52 -10.93
C SER A 536 -9.67 -4.03 -12.37
N HIS A 537 -8.57 -4.26 -13.09
CA HIS A 537 -8.59 -4.82 -14.45
C HIS A 537 -8.68 -6.34 -14.35
N LYS A 538 -9.55 -6.96 -15.15
CA LYS A 538 -9.92 -8.38 -14.95
C LYS A 538 -8.72 -9.34 -14.94
N MET A 539 -7.75 -9.17 -15.84
CA MET A 539 -6.62 -10.09 -15.94
C MET A 539 -5.50 -9.76 -14.93
N ALA A 540 -5.41 -8.53 -14.45
CA ALA A 540 -4.53 -8.17 -13.34
C ALA A 540 -5.09 -8.68 -12.00
N GLU A 541 -6.40 -8.53 -11.76
CA GLU A 541 -7.10 -9.15 -10.63
C GLU A 541 -6.94 -10.67 -10.66
N LYS A 542 -7.18 -11.28 -11.82
CA LYS A 542 -7.04 -12.73 -12.01
C LYS A 542 -5.61 -13.21 -11.72
N LEU A 543 -4.59 -12.50 -12.17
CA LEU A 543 -3.19 -12.84 -11.88
C LEU A 543 -2.94 -12.92 -10.36
N MET A 544 -3.41 -11.91 -9.63
CA MET A 544 -3.31 -11.85 -8.17
C MET A 544 -4.11 -12.99 -7.51
N VAL A 545 -5.40 -13.14 -7.84
CA VAL A 545 -6.29 -14.15 -7.23
C VAL A 545 -5.84 -15.57 -7.55
N ASP A 546 -5.38 -15.85 -8.77
CA ASP A 546 -4.86 -17.16 -9.15
C ASP A 546 -3.55 -17.48 -8.42
N SER A 547 -2.69 -16.48 -8.16
CA SER A 547 -1.52 -16.65 -7.30
C SER A 547 -1.92 -17.00 -5.87
N VAL A 548 -2.87 -16.27 -5.28
CA VAL A 548 -3.40 -16.57 -3.94
C VAL A 548 -3.90 -18.01 -3.87
N LYS A 549 -4.75 -18.42 -4.81
CA LYS A 549 -5.27 -19.80 -4.88
C LYS A 549 -4.16 -20.83 -5.02
N TYR A 550 -3.16 -20.54 -5.85
CA TYR A 550 -2.02 -21.43 -6.04
C TYR A 550 -1.24 -21.65 -4.73
N TRP A 551 -0.94 -20.60 -3.97
CA TRP A 551 -0.22 -20.75 -2.70
C TRP A 551 -1.05 -21.50 -1.65
N PHE A 552 -2.36 -21.25 -1.58
CA PHE A 552 -3.25 -22.00 -0.70
C PHE A 552 -3.45 -23.45 -1.11
N ASP A 553 -3.50 -23.76 -2.41
CA ASP A 553 -3.73 -25.13 -2.88
C ASP A 553 -2.44 -25.95 -2.96
N GLU A 554 -1.35 -25.40 -3.48
CA GLU A 554 -0.11 -26.14 -3.72
C GLU A 554 0.77 -26.23 -2.45
N TYR A 555 0.86 -25.14 -1.69
CA TYR A 555 1.71 -25.03 -0.51
C TYR A 555 0.96 -25.11 0.81
N LYS A 556 -0.37 -25.18 0.77
CA LYS A 556 -1.24 -25.29 1.97
C LYS A 556 -0.93 -24.26 3.06
N ILE A 557 -0.60 -23.04 2.66
CA ILE A 557 -0.38 -21.95 3.62
C ILE A 557 -1.68 -21.62 4.38
N ASP A 558 -1.54 -20.97 5.53
CA ASP A 558 -2.64 -20.69 6.46
C ASP A 558 -3.07 -19.22 6.44
N GLY A 559 -2.29 -18.34 5.82
CA GLY A 559 -2.62 -16.94 5.71
C GLY A 559 -1.69 -16.15 4.80
N MET A 560 -2.02 -14.87 4.59
CA MET A 560 -1.19 -13.93 3.85
C MET A 560 -1.13 -12.57 4.55
N ARG A 561 0.05 -11.95 4.56
CA ARG A 561 0.25 -10.54 4.91
C ARG A 561 0.46 -9.75 3.63
N TRP A 562 -0.41 -8.78 3.37
CA TRP A 562 -0.40 -7.98 2.14
C TRP A 562 0.44 -6.72 2.33
N ASP A 563 1.56 -6.67 1.61
CA ASP A 563 2.42 -5.49 1.52
C ASP A 563 1.70 -4.32 0.85
N MET A 564 1.75 -3.15 1.47
CA MET A 564 1.12 -1.93 0.98
C MET A 564 -0.35 -2.11 0.54
N MET A 565 -1.12 -2.97 1.23
CA MET A 565 -2.47 -3.42 0.85
C MET A 565 -3.42 -2.29 0.39
N GLY A 566 -3.29 -1.09 0.97
CA GLY A 566 -4.06 0.09 0.56
C GLY A 566 -3.85 0.56 -0.88
N ASP A 567 -2.84 0.05 -1.59
CA ASP A 567 -2.63 0.27 -3.03
C ASP A 567 -3.49 -0.63 -3.94
N ALA A 568 -4.10 -1.68 -3.38
CA ALA A 568 -5.06 -2.53 -4.06
C ALA A 568 -6.51 -2.06 -3.82
N THR A 569 -7.43 -2.51 -4.69
CA THR A 569 -8.87 -2.30 -4.51
C THR A 569 -9.46 -3.27 -3.50
N ALA A 570 -10.35 -2.78 -2.64
CA ALA A 570 -11.04 -3.54 -1.60
C ALA A 570 -11.74 -4.80 -2.14
N ASP A 571 -12.52 -4.65 -3.21
CA ASP A 571 -13.26 -5.76 -3.84
C ASP A 571 -12.32 -6.90 -4.29
N SER A 572 -11.14 -6.56 -4.80
CA SER A 572 -10.17 -7.53 -5.31
C SER A 572 -9.48 -8.29 -4.18
N VAL A 573 -9.14 -7.60 -3.09
CA VAL A 573 -8.59 -8.24 -1.88
C VAL A 573 -9.65 -9.12 -1.22
N GLN A 574 -10.91 -8.68 -1.12
CA GLN A 574 -12.02 -9.49 -0.63
C GLN A 574 -12.21 -10.75 -1.48
N LYS A 575 -12.20 -10.62 -2.81
CA LYS A 575 -12.30 -11.77 -3.72
C LYS A 575 -11.16 -12.76 -3.54
N ALA A 576 -9.93 -12.28 -3.35
CA ALA A 576 -8.78 -13.12 -3.05
C ALA A 576 -8.96 -13.89 -1.74
N TYR A 577 -9.43 -13.21 -0.70
CA TYR A 577 -9.76 -13.84 0.58
C TYR A 577 -10.86 -14.90 0.43
N ASP A 578 -11.95 -14.59 -0.28
CA ASP A 578 -13.07 -15.52 -0.48
C ASP A 578 -12.62 -16.80 -1.19
N GLU A 579 -11.72 -16.70 -2.17
CA GLU A 579 -11.13 -17.84 -2.86
C GLU A 579 -10.18 -18.64 -1.96
N ALA A 580 -9.39 -17.97 -1.12
CA ALA A 580 -8.54 -18.63 -0.13
C ALA A 580 -9.38 -19.39 0.93
N LYS A 581 -10.45 -18.77 1.44
CA LYS A 581 -11.36 -19.35 2.44
C LYS A 581 -12.09 -20.60 1.95
N LYS A 582 -12.38 -20.68 0.63
CA LYS A 582 -12.93 -21.90 0.00
C LYS A 582 -11.96 -23.07 0.07
N LEU A 583 -10.65 -22.81 0.08
CA LEU A 583 -9.60 -23.83 0.16
C LEU A 583 -9.25 -24.15 1.63
N ASN A 584 -9.06 -23.10 2.44
CA ASN A 584 -8.78 -23.19 3.87
C ASN A 584 -9.78 -22.34 4.67
N PRO A 585 -10.77 -22.93 5.36
CA PRO A 585 -11.73 -22.19 6.18
C PRO A 585 -11.11 -21.35 7.31
N ASN A 586 -9.87 -21.66 7.70
CA ASN A 586 -9.11 -20.96 8.74
C ASN A 586 -8.15 -19.90 8.16
N ALA A 587 -8.26 -19.56 6.86
CA ALA A 587 -7.40 -18.59 6.21
C ALA A 587 -7.38 -17.24 6.96
N LEU A 588 -6.18 -16.74 7.26
CA LEU A 588 -5.97 -15.46 7.94
C LEU A 588 -5.31 -14.44 7.01
N PHE A 589 -6.02 -13.37 6.66
CA PHE A 589 -5.46 -12.26 5.90
C PHE A 589 -5.22 -11.05 6.80
N ILE A 590 -4.02 -10.51 6.74
CA ILE A 590 -3.66 -9.23 7.35
C ILE A 590 -2.96 -8.35 6.30
N GLY A 591 -2.87 -7.05 6.53
CA GLY A 591 -2.16 -6.19 5.57
C GLY A 591 -1.88 -4.78 6.04
N GLU A 592 -1.06 -4.10 5.25
CA GLU A 592 -0.76 -2.69 5.44
C GLU A 592 -1.85 -1.81 4.82
N GLY A 593 -2.90 -1.55 5.61
CA GLY A 593 -4.00 -0.67 5.22
C GLY A 593 -3.64 0.82 5.18
N TRP A 594 -2.42 1.19 4.82
CA TRP A 594 -2.01 2.59 4.70
C TRP A 594 -2.84 3.30 3.62
N ARG A 595 -3.15 4.59 3.81
CA ARG A 595 -3.95 5.38 2.86
C ARG A 595 -3.09 5.87 1.69
N THR A 596 -2.69 4.95 0.80
CA THR A 596 -1.70 5.18 -0.26
C THR A 596 -2.27 5.11 -1.68
N PHE A 597 -3.54 4.70 -1.82
CA PHE A 597 -4.17 4.38 -3.09
C PHE A 597 -4.05 5.46 -4.17
N SER A 598 -3.36 5.11 -5.25
CA SER A 598 -3.19 5.98 -6.43
C SER A 598 -4.14 5.65 -7.59
N GLY A 599 -4.84 4.51 -7.56
CA GLY A 599 -5.75 4.08 -8.64
C GLY A 599 -6.94 5.02 -8.89
N LYS A 600 -7.29 5.89 -7.92
CA LYS A 600 -8.30 6.95 -8.08
C LYS A 600 -8.00 7.95 -9.18
N VAL A 601 -6.72 8.09 -9.58
CA VAL A 601 -6.33 8.94 -10.71
C VAL A 601 -6.94 8.40 -12.01
N GLU A 602 -6.97 7.08 -12.18
CA GLU A 602 -7.53 6.43 -13.35
C GLU A 602 -9.06 6.32 -13.27
N ASP A 603 -9.57 5.85 -12.12
CA ASP A 603 -11.00 5.71 -11.84
C ASP A 603 -11.34 6.18 -10.41
N PRO A 604 -11.91 7.39 -10.25
CA PRO A 604 -12.27 7.95 -8.94
C PRO A 604 -13.33 7.16 -8.15
N SER A 605 -14.01 6.18 -8.77
CA SER A 605 -15.02 5.35 -8.11
C SER A 605 -14.44 4.19 -7.31
N LEU A 606 -13.17 3.85 -7.54
CA LEU A 606 -12.51 2.74 -6.88
C LEU A 606 -12.32 2.99 -5.37
N VAL A 607 -12.57 1.93 -4.59
CA VAL A 607 -12.42 1.90 -3.13
C VAL A 607 -11.14 1.13 -2.79
N PRO A 608 -10.21 1.72 -2.04
CA PRO A 608 -8.97 1.05 -1.62
C PRO A 608 -9.19 0.05 -0.47
N ALA A 609 -8.33 -0.96 -0.40
CA ALA A 609 -8.25 -1.89 0.73
C ALA A 609 -7.41 -1.30 1.89
N ASP A 610 -7.80 -0.13 2.41
CA ASP A 610 -7.07 0.60 3.46
C ASP A 610 -7.77 0.54 4.84
N GLN A 611 -7.24 1.26 5.83
CA GLN A 611 -7.80 1.36 7.18
C GLN A 611 -9.24 1.91 7.24
N ASP A 612 -9.73 2.62 6.21
CA ASP A 612 -11.13 3.05 6.15
C ASP A 612 -12.07 1.95 5.64
N TRP A 613 -11.53 0.88 5.04
CA TRP A 613 -12.29 -0.26 4.54
C TRP A 613 -12.85 -1.15 5.66
N MET A 614 -12.18 -1.23 6.82
CA MET A 614 -12.51 -2.18 7.90
C MET A 614 -13.97 -2.10 8.39
N MET A 615 -14.66 -0.96 8.30
CA MET A 615 -16.12 -0.86 8.53
C MET A 615 -17.01 -1.68 7.56
N ASN A 616 -16.42 -2.29 6.53
CA ASN A 616 -17.13 -2.97 5.45
C ASN A 616 -16.63 -4.40 5.24
N THR A 617 -15.76 -4.91 6.11
CA THR A 617 -15.26 -6.30 6.05
C THR A 617 -14.85 -6.77 7.44
N ASP A 618 -15.16 -8.03 7.76
CA ASP A 618 -14.68 -8.74 8.96
C ASP A 618 -13.76 -9.91 8.58
N ASP A 619 -13.20 -9.89 7.36
CA ASP A 619 -12.45 -11.00 6.79
C ASP A 619 -10.93 -10.74 6.73
N VAL A 620 -10.53 -9.47 6.67
CA VAL A 620 -9.12 -9.02 6.55
C VAL A 620 -8.80 -8.03 7.66
N ALA A 621 -7.61 -8.11 8.24
CA ALA A 621 -7.16 -7.19 9.28
C ALA A 621 -6.06 -6.22 8.81
N VAL A 622 -5.91 -5.10 9.50
CA VAL A 622 -4.89 -4.07 9.21
C VAL A 622 -3.97 -3.80 10.40
N PHE A 623 -2.71 -3.47 10.12
CA PHE A 623 -1.79 -2.99 11.14
C PHE A 623 -2.28 -1.68 11.80
N SER A 624 -2.31 -1.66 13.12
CA SER A 624 -2.60 -0.47 13.91
C SER A 624 -1.34 0.35 14.15
N ASP A 625 -1.15 1.41 13.36
CA ASP A 625 -0.07 2.37 13.58
C ASP A 625 -0.31 3.26 14.82
N GLU A 626 -1.56 3.46 15.25
CA GLU A 626 -1.84 4.27 16.44
C GLU A 626 -1.28 3.63 17.71
N ILE A 627 -1.54 2.35 17.98
CA ILE A 627 -0.97 1.69 19.18
C ILE A 627 0.56 1.70 19.13
N ARG A 628 1.16 1.46 17.95
CA ARG A 628 2.61 1.55 17.74
C ARG A 628 3.13 2.93 18.10
N ASN A 629 2.52 3.97 17.54
CA ASN A 629 2.93 5.36 17.71
C ASN A 629 2.76 5.83 19.15
N GLU A 630 1.63 5.50 19.77
CA GLU A 630 1.28 5.91 21.13
C GLU A 630 2.14 5.22 22.20
N LEU A 631 2.57 3.98 21.94
CA LEU A 631 3.45 3.27 22.86
C LEU A 631 4.91 3.68 22.71
N LYS A 632 5.45 3.67 21.47
CA LYS A 632 6.91 3.79 21.26
C LYS A 632 7.37 4.69 20.11
N SER A 633 6.47 5.37 19.42
CA SER A 633 6.67 6.20 18.20
C SER A 633 6.74 5.41 16.88
N GLY A 634 6.91 6.08 15.75
CA GLY A 634 6.94 5.42 14.45
C GLY A 634 7.17 6.41 13.33
N PHE A 635 6.96 5.99 12.09
CA PHE A 635 7.19 6.78 10.89
C PHE A 635 6.66 8.24 11.02
N GLY A 636 7.47 9.20 10.59
CA GLY A 636 7.20 10.65 10.73
C GLY A 636 7.54 11.25 12.10
N SER A 637 7.76 10.44 13.14
CA SER A 637 8.12 10.92 14.49
C SER A 637 8.98 9.94 15.30
N GLU A 638 9.74 9.08 14.62
CA GLU A 638 10.48 8.00 15.26
C GLU A 638 11.54 8.55 16.24
N GLY A 639 11.55 7.99 17.45
CA GLY A 639 12.42 8.45 18.55
C GLY A 639 11.80 9.54 19.42
N GLN A 640 10.55 9.98 19.16
CA GLN A 640 9.86 10.84 20.13
C GLN A 640 9.48 10.03 21.39
N PRO A 641 9.62 10.60 22.61
CA PRO A 641 9.12 9.96 23.82
C PRO A 641 7.60 9.74 23.77
N ARG A 642 7.17 8.52 24.12
CA ARG A 642 5.80 8.01 24.09
C ARG A 642 5.53 7.18 25.35
N PHE A 643 4.42 6.44 25.44
CA PHE A 643 3.97 5.85 26.70
C PHE A 643 5.04 4.96 27.38
N ILE A 644 5.68 4.04 26.66
CA ILE A 644 6.70 3.15 27.26
C ILE A 644 8.10 3.78 27.29
N THR A 645 8.28 4.97 26.70
CA THR A 645 9.56 5.68 26.56
C THR A 645 9.57 7.03 27.28
N GLY A 646 8.70 7.22 28.27
CA GLY A 646 8.73 8.37 29.18
C GLY A 646 8.01 9.63 28.68
N GLY A 647 7.24 9.54 27.60
CA GLY A 647 6.33 10.60 27.13
C GLY A 647 4.88 10.31 27.54
N PRO A 648 4.34 11.00 28.56
CA PRO A 648 2.96 10.79 29.02
C PRO A 648 1.93 10.90 27.87
N ARG A 649 0.96 9.99 27.83
CA ARG A 649 -0.08 9.91 26.80
C ARG A 649 -1.48 9.96 27.41
N ASP A 650 -2.47 10.32 26.59
CA ASP A 650 -3.87 10.23 26.99
C ASP A 650 -4.23 8.77 27.28
N ILE A 651 -4.54 8.47 28.53
CA ILE A 651 -4.84 7.12 29.00
C ILE A 651 -6.10 6.57 28.33
N LYS A 652 -7.03 7.43 27.91
CA LYS A 652 -8.21 6.99 27.15
C LYS A 652 -7.82 6.53 25.75
N THR A 653 -6.92 7.23 25.07
CA THR A 653 -6.39 6.80 23.77
C THR A 653 -5.65 5.47 23.89
N ILE A 654 -4.78 5.31 24.90
CA ILE A 654 -4.08 4.03 25.14
C ILE A 654 -5.10 2.92 25.40
N PHE A 655 -6.09 3.15 26.25
CA PHE A 655 -7.12 2.16 26.53
C PHE A 655 -7.96 1.82 25.30
N SER A 656 -8.32 2.82 24.47
CA SER A 656 -9.05 2.61 23.22
C SER A 656 -8.30 1.68 22.28
N ASN A 657 -6.97 1.84 22.17
CA ASN A 657 -6.12 0.94 21.40
C ASN A 657 -6.08 -0.48 22.00
N ILE A 658 -5.94 -0.60 23.33
CA ILE A 658 -5.94 -1.90 24.03
C ILE A 658 -7.22 -2.69 23.78
N ILE A 659 -8.36 -2.02 23.63
CA ILE A 659 -9.65 -2.67 23.35
C ILE A 659 -9.94 -2.86 21.84
N GLY A 660 -8.94 -2.65 20.98
CA GLY A 660 -9.09 -2.82 19.53
C GLY A 660 -9.87 -1.70 18.85
N LYS A 661 -9.93 -0.49 19.43
CA LYS A 661 -10.62 0.68 18.87
C LYS A 661 -9.66 1.86 18.66
N PRO A 662 -8.63 1.73 17.81
CA PRO A 662 -7.78 2.87 17.46
C PRO A 662 -8.63 3.99 16.83
N SER A 663 -8.30 5.26 17.10
CA SER A 663 -9.10 6.40 16.67
C SER A 663 -8.92 6.78 15.20
N ASN A 664 -7.83 6.29 14.58
CA ASN A 664 -7.47 6.55 13.19
C ASN A 664 -7.87 5.43 12.21
N VAL A 665 -8.41 4.31 12.71
CA VAL A 665 -9.00 3.23 11.90
C VAL A 665 -10.49 3.23 12.15
N LYS A 666 -11.30 3.06 11.10
CA LYS A 666 -12.73 2.86 11.25
C LYS A 666 -12.99 1.36 11.20
N SER A 667 -13.29 0.75 12.34
CA SER A 667 -13.56 -0.69 12.46
C SER A 667 -14.69 -0.91 13.47
N ASP A 668 -15.46 -1.96 13.24
CA ASP A 668 -16.54 -2.46 14.10
C ASP A 668 -16.27 -3.85 14.69
N ASP A 669 -15.14 -4.47 14.37
CA ASP A 669 -14.72 -5.76 14.91
C ASP A 669 -13.24 -5.74 15.40
N PRO A 670 -12.94 -6.23 16.62
CA PRO A 670 -11.58 -6.22 17.15
C PRO A 670 -10.58 -7.03 16.31
N GLY A 671 -11.05 -8.05 15.58
CA GLY A 671 -10.24 -8.88 14.71
C GLY A 671 -9.73 -8.17 13.47
N ASP A 672 -10.25 -6.98 13.15
CA ASP A 672 -9.71 -6.13 12.09
C ASP A 672 -8.37 -5.50 12.46
N ILE A 673 -7.98 -5.56 13.73
CA ILE A 673 -6.87 -4.79 14.27
C ILE A 673 -5.69 -5.71 14.60
N VAL A 674 -4.60 -5.55 13.86
CA VAL A 674 -3.30 -6.16 14.18
C VAL A 674 -2.52 -5.23 15.11
N GLN A 675 -2.39 -5.65 16.36
CA GLN A 675 -1.70 -4.94 17.43
C GLN A 675 -0.20 -5.21 17.36
N TYR A 676 0.60 -4.17 17.17
CA TYR A 676 2.05 -4.31 17.06
C TYR A 676 2.82 -3.09 17.56
N ILE A 677 4.09 -3.32 17.89
CA ILE A 677 5.06 -2.27 18.26
C ILE A 677 6.42 -2.44 17.57
N ALA A 678 6.61 -3.46 16.74
CA ALA A 678 7.76 -3.55 15.85
C ALA A 678 7.43 -4.50 14.70
N ALA A 679 8.08 -4.29 13.56
CA ALA A 679 8.09 -5.14 12.38
C ALA A 679 9.53 -5.15 11.83
N HIS A 680 9.72 -5.81 10.68
CA HIS A 680 10.98 -5.76 9.94
C HIS A 680 11.39 -4.32 9.55
N ASP A 681 10.39 -3.49 9.22
CA ASP A 681 10.50 -2.06 8.92
C ASP A 681 10.78 -1.17 10.14
N ASN A 682 11.42 -0.03 9.87
CA ASN A 682 11.78 0.98 10.88
C ASN A 682 12.78 0.44 11.93
N LEU A 683 13.00 1.20 13.01
CA LEU A 683 13.89 0.72 14.09
C LEU A 683 13.24 -0.45 14.86
N PRO A 684 14.03 -1.50 15.18
CA PRO A 684 13.61 -2.51 16.14
C PRO A 684 13.18 -1.91 17.48
N LEU A 685 12.31 -2.60 18.22
CA LEU A 685 11.77 -2.10 19.49
C LEU A 685 12.88 -1.66 20.48
N HIS A 686 13.95 -2.44 20.59
CA HIS A 686 15.11 -2.11 21.41
C HIS A 686 15.72 -0.76 21.02
N ASP A 687 15.97 -0.57 19.72
CA ASP A 687 16.70 0.59 19.20
C ASP A 687 15.86 1.86 19.28
N VAL A 688 14.56 1.78 18.97
CA VAL A 688 13.65 2.94 19.11
C VAL A 688 13.44 3.33 20.56
N ILE A 689 13.44 2.37 21.50
CA ILE A 689 13.42 2.67 22.94
C ILE A 689 14.70 3.41 23.32
N ALA A 690 15.88 2.90 22.95
CA ALA A 690 17.16 3.53 23.24
C ALA A 690 17.23 4.97 22.68
N GLN A 691 16.79 5.15 21.43
CA GLN A 691 16.68 6.47 20.80
C GLN A 691 15.76 7.41 21.59
N SER A 692 14.57 6.93 21.95
CA SER A 692 13.53 7.76 22.57
C SER A 692 13.91 8.20 23.98
N ILE A 693 14.50 7.31 24.77
CA ILE A 693 14.92 7.62 26.14
C ILE A 693 16.32 8.25 26.20
N LYS A 694 17.02 8.32 25.06
CA LYS A 694 18.38 8.86 24.93
C LYS A 694 19.36 8.22 25.93
N LYS A 695 19.36 6.89 26.01
CA LYS A 695 20.29 6.11 26.83
C LYS A 695 21.03 5.07 25.99
N ASP A 696 22.33 4.99 26.21
CA ASP A 696 23.22 4.11 25.48
C ASP A 696 23.02 2.65 25.95
N PRO A 697 22.64 1.71 25.06
CA PRO A 697 22.52 0.30 25.41
C PRO A 697 23.79 -0.29 26.03
N ALA A 698 24.97 0.27 25.74
CA ALA A 698 26.23 -0.18 26.33
C ALA A 698 26.28 -0.03 27.87
N THR A 699 25.48 0.89 28.45
CA THR A 699 25.41 1.12 29.90
C THR A 699 24.02 0.94 30.50
N ASP A 700 22.96 1.02 29.68
CA ASP A 700 21.58 1.13 30.14
C ASP A 700 20.66 0.00 29.59
N GLU A 701 21.24 -1.10 29.12
CA GLU A 701 20.51 -2.28 28.58
C GLU A 701 19.34 -2.74 29.47
N GLU A 702 19.55 -2.80 30.79
CA GLU A 702 18.55 -3.28 31.76
C GLU A 702 17.27 -2.44 31.73
N GLU A 703 17.38 -1.11 31.56
CA GLU A 703 16.21 -0.24 31.47
C GLU A 703 15.47 -0.43 30.13
N ILE A 704 16.23 -0.57 29.04
CA ILE A 704 15.65 -0.81 27.70
C ILE A 704 14.85 -2.11 27.71
N GLN A 705 15.42 -3.19 28.28
CA GLN A 705 14.78 -4.49 28.39
C GLN A 705 13.52 -4.47 29.27
N LYS A 706 13.52 -3.71 30.37
CA LYS A 706 12.29 -3.48 31.16
C LYS A 706 11.20 -2.83 30.32
N ARG A 707 11.53 -1.81 29.53
CA ARG A 707 10.56 -1.12 28.65
C ARG A 707 10.04 -2.02 27.53
N ILE A 708 10.88 -2.92 26.99
CA ILE A 708 10.45 -3.98 26.06
C ILE A 708 9.40 -4.87 26.73
N ARG A 709 9.65 -5.35 27.96
CA ARG A 709 8.69 -6.16 28.72
C ARG A 709 7.35 -5.43 28.94
N LEU A 710 7.36 -4.12 29.19
CA LEU A 710 6.13 -3.31 29.27
C LEU A 710 5.37 -3.31 27.94
N GLY A 711 6.05 -3.03 26.83
CA GLY A 711 5.45 -3.03 25.50
C GLY A 711 4.84 -4.39 25.14
N ASN A 712 5.58 -5.47 25.37
CA ASN A 712 5.11 -6.83 25.12
C ASN A 712 3.91 -7.19 26.01
N THR A 713 3.88 -6.72 27.27
CA THR A 713 2.72 -6.92 28.16
C THR A 713 1.47 -6.26 27.58
N ILE A 714 1.59 -5.01 27.12
CA ILE A 714 0.45 -4.28 26.54
C ILE A 714 -0.06 -5.01 25.30
N ILE A 715 0.82 -5.37 24.36
CA ILE A 715 0.42 -6.07 23.12
C ILE A 715 -0.25 -7.41 23.42
N LEU A 716 0.36 -8.26 24.25
CA LEU A 716 -0.15 -9.61 24.50
C LEU A 716 -1.39 -9.65 25.41
N THR A 717 -1.75 -8.53 26.06
CA THR A 717 -2.99 -8.37 26.83
C THR A 717 -4.02 -7.44 26.17
N SER A 718 -3.76 -6.95 24.95
CA SER A 718 -4.71 -6.18 24.15
C SER A 718 -5.64 -7.09 23.35
N GLN A 719 -6.86 -6.61 23.05
CA GLN A 719 -7.80 -7.27 22.15
C GLN A 719 -7.33 -7.16 20.68
N GLY A 720 -7.91 -7.98 19.80
CA GLY A 720 -7.52 -8.10 18.40
C GLY A 720 -6.39 -9.10 18.18
N ILE A 721 -5.70 -8.99 17.04
CA ILE A 721 -4.63 -9.91 16.63
C ILE A 721 -3.29 -9.45 17.22
N SER A 722 -2.52 -10.34 17.84
CA SER A 722 -1.18 -10.00 18.35
C SER A 722 -0.10 -10.26 17.31
N PHE A 723 0.78 -9.29 17.10
CA PHE A 723 1.92 -9.41 16.18
C PHE A 723 3.24 -9.07 16.87
N LEU A 724 4.25 -9.90 16.65
CA LEU A 724 5.60 -9.74 17.18
C LEU A 724 6.61 -9.83 16.03
N HIS A 725 7.52 -8.87 15.94
CA HIS A 725 8.70 -9.01 15.08
C HIS A 725 9.70 -9.97 15.70
N ALA A 726 10.32 -10.84 14.91
CA ALA A 726 11.34 -11.75 15.39
C ALA A 726 12.51 -11.02 16.03
N GLY A 727 12.76 -11.41 17.29
CA GLY A 727 13.75 -10.82 18.15
C GLY A 727 13.24 -9.67 19.01
N GLN A 728 11.98 -9.23 18.86
CA GLN A 728 11.33 -8.35 19.83
C GLN A 728 11.30 -8.99 21.22
N GLU A 729 11.17 -10.32 21.30
CA GLU A 729 11.15 -11.08 22.54
C GLU A 729 12.48 -11.05 23.31
N TYR A 730 13.60 -10.74 22.66
CA TYR A 730 14.90 -10.58 23.33
C TYR A 730 15.47 -9.16 23.21
N GLY A 731 14.87 -8.25 22.43
CA GLY A 731 15.47 -6.95 22.13
C GLY A 731 16.55 -7.02 21.04
N ARG A 732 16.14 -7.46 19.86
CA ARG A 732 16.92 -7.40 18.61
C ARG A 732 17.32 -5.97 18.31
N THR A 733 18.58 -5.81 17.91
CA THR A 733 19.17 -4.53 17.52
C THR A 733 19.72 -4.63 16.11
N LYS A 734 19.62 -3.54 15.36
CA LYS A 734 20.29 -3.30 14.07
C LYS A 734 21.37 -2.23 14.23
N GLN A 735 22.02 -2.20 15.40
CA GLN A 735 23.14 -1.31 15.69
C GLN A 735 24.33 -1.59 14.78
N TRP A 736 24.92 -0.53 14.24
CA TRP A 736 26.11 -0.59 13.41
C TRP A 736 27.39 -0.63 14.25
N LYS A 737 28.01 -1.80 14.38
CA LYS A 737 29.19 -2.01 15.26
C LYS A 737 30.53 -1.91 14.53
N SER A 738 30.59 -1.14 13.46
CA SER A 738 31.80 -0.86 12.68
C SER A 738 32.26 0.59 12.87
N ASP A 739 33.57 0.84 12.79
CA ASP A 739 34.16 2.18 12.93
C ASP A 739 33.80 3.12 11.77
N LYS A 740 33.30 2.57 10.66
CA LYS A 740 32.85 3.35 9.50
C LYS A 740 31.47 3.93 9.75
N LYS A 741 31.12 4.98 9.03
CA LYS A 741 29.74 5.48 8.96
C LYS A 741 28.94 4.57 8.01
N PRO A 742 27.69 4.19 8.33
CA PRO A 742 26.84 3.46 7.40
C PRO A 742 26.56 4.28 6.14
N GLU A 743 26.37 3.58 5.04
CA GLU A 743 26.15 4.16 3.73
C GLU A 743 24.76 4.83 3.61
N GLN A 744 23.71 4.19 4.14
CA GLN A 744 22.34 4.70 4.05
C GLN A 744 21.46 4.26 5.24
N LYS A 745 20.25 4.85 5.33
CA LYS A 745 19.14 4.37 6.18
C LYS A 745 19.45 4.17 7.66
N TYR A 746 20.15 5.13 8.27
CA TYR A 746 20.53 5.09 9.68
C TYR A 746 20.06 6.32 10.46
N HIS A 747 19.84 6.12 11.76
CA HIS A 747 19.77 7.19 12.75
C HIS A 747 21.09 7.30 13.51
N TYR A 748 21.47 8.54 13.87
CA TYR A 748 22.60 8.82 14.76
C TYR A 748 22.07 9.14 16.16
N LEU A 749 22.35 8.29 17.13
CA LEU A 749 21.79 8.36 18.47
C LEU A 749 22.77 8.98 19.47
N THR A 750 22.23 9.82 20.35
CA THR A 750 22.97 10.52 21.40
C THR A 750 22.22 10.45 22.73
N ASP A 751 22.97 10.62 23.83
CA ASP A 751 22.41 10.76 25.16
C ASP A 751 21.69 12.11 25.36
N GLU A 752 21.08 12.32 26.53
CA GLU A 752 20.42 13.59 26.87
C GLU A 752 21.34 14.83 26.79
N LYS A 753 22.66 14.64 26.94
CA LYS A 753 23.68 15.71 26.87
C LYS A 753 24.20 15.91 25.45
N GLY A 754 23.76 15.10 24.49
CA GLY A 754 24.23 15.12 23.11
C GLY A 754 25.53 14.35 22.88
N ASN A 755 26.00 13.56 23.85
CA ASN A 755 27.14 12.67 23.63
C ASN A 755 26.70 11.49 22.76
N PRO A 756 27.49 11.09 21.75
CA PRO A 756 27.18 9.91 20.95
C PRO A 756 27.14 8.65 21.80
N PHE A 757 26.21 7.75 21.51
CA PHE A 757 26.30 6.38 22.03
C PHE A 757 27.58 5.69 21.54
N LYS A 758 28.02 4.67 22.25
CA LYS A 758 28.99 3.71 21.74
C LYS A 758 28.39 3.06 20.51
N ASN A 759 29.05 3.21 19.35
CA ASN A 759 28.51 2.82 18.04
C ASN A 759 27.16 3.51 17.77
N PRO A 760 27.18 4.83 17.49
CA PRO A 760 25.98 5.68 17.54
C PRO A 760 25.03 5.50 16.36
N TYR A 761 25.40 4.70 15.36
CA TYR A 761 24.59 4.50 14.17
C TYR A 761 23.70 3.26 14.33
N PHE A 762 22.41 3.41 14.03
CA PHE A 762 21.41 2.32 14.08
C PHE A 762 20.64 2.31 12.78
N ILE A 763 20.56 1.14 12.12
CA ILE A 763 19.88 1.01 10.82
C ILE A 763 18.37 0.92 11.05
N HIS A 764 17.62 1.83 10.45
CA HIS A 764 16.15 1.89 10.56
C HIS A 764 15.44 1.34 9.32
N ASP A 765 16.17 1.00 8.26
CA ASP A 765 15.62 0.38 7.07
C ASP A 765 16.73 -0.49 6.46
N SER A 766 16.60 -1.80 6.64
CA SER A 766 17.69 -2.77 6.46
C SER A 766 17.46 -3.73 5.30
N TYR A 767 16.59 -3.36 4.35
CA TYR A 767 16.25 -4.14 3.17
C TYR A 767 17.48 -4.59 2.36
N ASP A 768 18.51 -3.74 2.26
CA ASP A 768 19.77 -3.97 1.55
C ASP A 768 20.96 -3.92 2.52
N SER A 769 20.78 -4.37 3.77
CA SER A 769 21.86 -4.46 4.77
C SER A 769 22.40 -5.87 4.89
N SER A 770 23.67 -5.99 5.28
CA SER A 770 24.37 -7.27 5.36
C SER A 770 23.86 -8.18 6.49
N ASP A 771 24.26 -9.45 6.48
CA ASP A 771 23.97 -10.41 7.56
C ASP A 771 24.41 -9.89 8.94
N ALA A 772 25.48 -9.08 9.00
CA ALA A 772 25.97 -8.45 10.23
C ALA A 772 24.93 -7.58 10.93
N ILE A 773 24.01 -6.97 10.16
CA ILE A 773 22.91 -6.14 10.65
C ILE A 773 21.63 -6.96 10.83
N ASN A 774 21.35 -7.87 9.88
CA ASN A 774 20.07 -8.55 9.80
C ASN A 774 19.99 -9.88 10.57
N MET A 775 21.09 -10.51 10.98
CA MET A 775 21.00 -11.81 11.65
C MET A 775 20.18 -11.78 12.96
N PHE A 776 19.50 -12.89 13.24
CA PHE A 776 18.95 -13.19 14.56
C PHE A 776 20.10 -13.57 15.52
N GLU A 777 20.29 -12.83 16.61
CA GLU A 777 21.44 -13.00 17.52
C GLU A 777 21.20 -14.15 18.52
N TRP A 778 21.50 -15.39 18.14
CA TRP A 778 21.19 -16.59 18.92
C TRP A 778 21.85 -16.60 20.30
N ASN A 779 23.04 -16.02 20.43
CA ASN A 779 23.71 -15.90 21.72
C ASN A 779 22.89 -15.13 22.77
N LYS A 780 22.00 -14.21 22.37
CA LYS A 780 21.12 -13.48 23.30
C LYS A 780 19.96 -14.32 23.82
N VAL A 781 19.55 -15.36 23.10
CA VAL A 781 18.43 -16.25 23.51
C VAL A 781 18.90 -17.57 24.13
N MET A 782 20.16 -17.94 23.93
CA MET A 782 20.74 -19.18 24.48
C MET A 782 21.39 -19.01 25.86
N ASN A 783 21.88 -17.82 26.19
CA ASN A 783 22.64 -17.57 27.42
C ASN A 783 21.79 -16.88 28.49
N ASP A 784 22.00 -17.23 29.76
CA ASP A 784 21.36 -16.56 30.89
C ASP A 784 21.72 -15.07 30.95
N GLY A 785 20.76 -14.24 31.37
CA GLY A 785 20.92 -12.79 31.48
C GLY A 785 19.64 -12.05 31.15
N VAL A 786 19.72 -10.72 31.06
CA VAL A 786 18.55 -9.85 30.88
C VAL A 786 17.76 -10.16 29.60
N TYR A 787 18.45 -10.50 28.51
CA TYR A 787 17.83 -10.88 27.23
C TYR A 787 16.98 -12.14 27.37
N LYS A 788 17.52 -13.17 28.02
CA LYS A 788 16.81 -14.43 28.30
C LYS A 788 15.64 -14.22 29.23
N THR A 789 15.77 -13.35 30.24
CA THR A 789 14.64 -12.94 31.09
C THR A 789 13.52 -12.32 30.25
N THR A 790 13.82 -11.43 29.29
CA THR A 790 12.81 -10.86 28.39
C THR A 790 12.18 -11.92 27.47
N VAL A 791 12.96 -12.91 27.00
CA VAL A 791 12.43 -14.05 26.21
C VAL A 791 11.43 -14.84 27.03
N ASP A 792 11.81 -15.26 28.24
CA ASP A 792 10.97 -16.08 29.12
C ASP A 792 9.73 -15.30 29.59
N TYR A 793 9.87 -14.00 29.80
CA TYR A 793 8.76 -13.10 30.07
C TYR A 793 7.77 -13.07 28.90
N THR A 794 8.26 -12.91 27.67
CA THR A 794 7.41 -12.88 26.47
C THR A 794 6.71 -14.23 26.24
N LYS A 795 7.41 -15.35 26.46
CA LYS A 795 6.83 -16.71 26.47
C LYS A 795 5.69 -16.84 27.48
N GLY A 796 5.93 -16.35 28.70
CA GLY A 796 4.94 -16.34 29.77
C GLY A 796 3.68 -15.55 29.41
N LEU A 797 3.85 -14.39 28.78
CA LEU A 797 2.74 -13.56 28.30
C LEU A 797 1.94 -14.24 27.17
N ILE A 798 2.62 -14.92 26.24
CA ILE A 798 1.97 -15.72 25.19
C ILE A 798 1.13 -16.84 25.82
N ALA A 799 1.70 -17.57 26.78
CA ALA A 799 0.98 -18.62 27.50
C ALA A 799 -0.22 -18.05 28.26
N LEU A 800 -0.07 -16.90 28.91
CA LEU A 800 -1.16 -16.19 29.58
C LEU A 800 -2.28 -15.82 28.61
N ARG A 801 -1.95 -15.21 27.47
CA ARG A 801 -2.93 -14.84 26.43
C ARG A 801 -3.74 -16.04 25.95
N LYS A 802 -3.09 -17.19 25.74
CA LYS A 802 -3.76 -18.42 25.29
C LYS A 802 -4.61 -19.09 26.37
N SER A 803 -4.30 -18.85 27.64
CA SER A 803 -4.96 -19.54 28.77
C SER A 803 -6.39 -19.09 29.06
N THR A 804 -6.80 -17.95 28.51
CA THR A 804 -8.10 -17.31 28.76
C THR A 804 -8.56 -16.56 27.52
N ASP A 805 -9.86 -16.34 27.38
CA ASP A 805 -10.41 -15.49 26.31
C ASP A 805 -10.52 -14.01 26.68
N ALA A 806 -10.22 -13.65 27.94
CA ALA A 806 -10.29 -12.27 28.45
C ALA A 806 -9.50 -11.26 27.60
N PHE A 807 -8.47 -11.71 26.88
CA PHE A 807 -7.60 -10.88 26.03
C PHE A 807 -7.86 -11.03 24.52
N ARG A 808 -8.87 -11.82 24.13
CA ARG A 808 -9.15 -12.23 22.74
C ARG A 808 -10.66 -12.43 22.52
N LEU A 809 -11.45 -11.47 23.00
CA LEU A 809 -12.89 -11.42 22.75
C LEU A 809 -13.15 -11.01 21.31
N GLU A 810 -14.16 -11.62 20.70
CA GLU A 810 -14.46 -11.57 19.26
C GLU A 810 -15.44 -10.47 18.84
N ASP A 811 -15.86 -9.60 19.77
CA ASP A 811 -16.85 -8.58 19.46
C ASP A 811 -16.68 -7.37 20.38
N HIS A 812 -16.85 -6.18 19.81
CA HIS A 812 -16.72 -4.93 20.53
C HIS A 812 -17.76 -4.74 21.63
N GLN A 813 -18.98 -5.27 21.51
CA GLN A 813 -19.96 -5.16 22.60
C GLN A 813 -19.55 -6.00 23.82
N LYS A 814 -19.03 -7.21 23.58
CA LYS A 814 -18.43 -8.06 24.62
C LYS A 814 -17.23 -7.38 25.27
N ILE A 815 -16.33 -6.82 24.46
CA ILE A 815 -15.17 -6.09 24.96
C ILE A 815 -15.61 -4.90 25.82
N GLU A 816 -16.53 -4.08 25.35
CA GLU A 816 -17.04 -2.94 26.12
C GLU A 816 -17.67 -3.37 27.44
N LYS A 817 -18.32 -4.54 27.50
CA LYS A 817 -18.90 -5.08 28.72
C LYS A 817 -17.84 -5.61 29.69
N ASN A 818 -16.84 -6.32 29.19
CA ASN A 818 -15.94 -7.14 29.99
C ASN A 818 -14.57 -6.49 30.25
N VAL A 819 -14.17 -5.50 29.45
CA VAL A 819 -12.89 -4.80 29.56
C VAL A 819 -13.12 -3.36 29.99
N LYS A 820 -12.60 -2.97 31.15
CA LYS A 820 -12.90 -1.68 31.78
C LYS A 820 -11.65 -0.96 32.24
N LEU A 821 -11.52 0.30 31.82
CA LEU A 821 -10.51 1.20 32.36
C LEU A 821 -10.79 1.44 33.85
N LEU A 822 -9.77 1.28 34.69
CA LEU A 822 -9.87 1.53 36.12
C LEU A 822 -9.61 3.01 36.41
N ASN A 823 -10.66 3.69 36.87
CA ASN A 823 -10.56 5.07 37.33
C ASN A 823 -9.90 5.11 38.72
N SER A 824 -8.66 5.61 38.77
CA SER A 824 -7.94 5.87 40.01
C SER A 824 -7.53 7.34 40.08
N LYS A 825 -7.70 7.98 41.23
CA LYS A 825 -7.21 9.35 41.46
C LYS A 825 -5.68 9.48 41.34
N ASP A 826 -4.98 8.36 41.39
CA ASP A 826 -3.52 8.29 41.32
C ASP A 826 -3.01 8.14 39.87
N ILE A 827 -3.94 8.05 38.89
CA ILE A 827 -3.67 8.03 37.45
C ILE A 827 -4.28 9.29 36.84
N LYS A 828 -3.47 10.10 36.17
CA LYS A 828 -3.94 11.32 35.48
C LYS A 828 -4.52 10.97 34.11
N ASP A 829 -5.29 11.89 33.53
CA ASP A 829 -5.78 11.75 32.15
C ASP A 829 -4.63 11.58 31.14
N VAL A 830 -3.53 12.30 31.35
CA VAL A 830 -2.28 12.16 30.61
C VAL A 830 -1.19 11.67 31.55
N ASP A 831 -0.76 10.42 31.41
CA ASP A 831 0.14 9.75 32.36
C ASP A 831 1.02 8.68 31.68
N LEU A 832 1.90 8.06 32.48
CA LEU A 832 2.73 6.89 32.14
C LEU A 832 2.26 5.63 32.89
N VAL A 833 1.03 5.65 33.41
CA VAL A 833 0.43 4.55 34.15
C VAL A 833 -0.96 4.29 33.60
N ILE A 834 -1.29 3.02 33.37
CA ILE A 834 -2.63 2.59 33.01
C ILE A 834 -3.00 1.36 33.84
N ALA A 835 -4.28 1.25 34.19
CA ALA A 835 -4.83 0.10 34.88
C ALA A 835 -6.20 -0.23 34.27
N PHE A 836 -6.46 -1.49 33.95
CA PHE A 836 -7.74 -1.95 33.44
C PHE A 836 -8.07 -3.35 33.94
N THR A 837 -9.35 -3.72 33.89
CA THR A 837 -9.79 -5.11 34.08
C THR A 837 -10.16 -5.73 32.75
N ALA A 838 -9.98 -7.03 32.62
CA ALA A 838 -10.51 -7.86 31.56
C ALA A 838 -11.16 -9.10 32.18
N GLU A 839 -12.44 -9.32 31.91
CA GLU A 839 -13.21 -10.46 32.40
C GLU A 839 -13.41 -11.49 31.28
N SER A 840 -13.04 -12.74 31.53
CA SER A 840 -13.26 -13.84 30.60
C SER A 840 -14.73 -14.24 30.53
N THR A 841 -15.12 -15.00 29.51
CA THR A 841 -16.52 -15.45 29.38
C THR A 841 -16.93 -16.47 30.44
N ASP A 842 -15.98 -17.12 31.11
CA ASP A 842 -16.20 -18.01 32.25
C ASP A 842 -16.18 -17.30 33.61
N GLY A 843 -15.98 -15.97 33.63
CA GLY A 843 -16.13 -15.11 34.80
C GLY A 843 -14.85 -14.87 35.61
N GLU A 844 -13.68 -15.31 35.14
CA GLU A 844 -12.41 -14.96 35.76
C GLU A 844 -12.03 -13.50 35.45
N ILE A 845 -11.61 -12.75 36.47
CA ILE A 845 -11.30 -11.33 36.32
C ILE A 845 -9.79 -11.11 36.39
N TYR A 846 -9.25 -10.45 35.38
CA TYR A 846 -7.85 -10.08 35.28
C TYR A 846 -7.69 -8.58 35.47
N TYR A 847 -6.79 -8.17 36.36
CA TYR A 847 -6.37 -6.77 36.49
C TYR A 847 -5.01 -6.61 35.83
N VAL A 848 -4.92 -5.74 34.83
CA VAL A 848 -3.66 -5.43 34.14
C VAL A 848 -3.27 -4.01 34.52
N ILE A 849 -2.10 -3.86 35.16
CA ILE A 849 -1.61 -2.56 35.63
C ILE A 849 -0.18 -2.38 35.14
N ILE A 850 0.07 -1.29 34.42
CA ILE A 850 1.38 -0.97 33.83
C ILE A 850 1.88 0.34 34.41
N ASN A 851 3.08 0.33 35.01
CA ASN A 851 3.82 1.52 35.39
C ASN A 851 5.03 1.72 34.47
N ALA A 852 4.88 2.56 33.44
CA ALA A 852 5.96 2.98 32.54
C ALA A 852 6.74 4.21 33.04
N ASP A 853 6.40 4.71 34.22
CA ASP A 853 7.07 5.82 34.88
C ASP A 853 8.45 5.41 35.44
N SER A 854 9.34 6.39 35.63
CA SER A 854 10.67 6.19 36.21
C SER A 854 10.66 6.23 37.75
N LYS A 855 9.47 6.34 38.36
CA LYS A 855 9.26 6.35 39.81
C LYS A 855 8.30 5.24 40.25
N VAL A 856 8.38 4.92 41.54
CA VAL A 856 7.40 4.06 42.21
C VAL A 856 6.01 4.72 42.12
N ARG A 857 5.00 3.92 41.79
CA ARG A 857 3.60 4.37 41.73
C ARG A 857 2.76 3.55 42.70
N LYS A 858 2.05 4.26 43.59
CA LYS A 858 1.00 3.68 44.42
C LYS A 858 -0.34 4.02 43.80
N ILE A 859 -1.14 3.00 43.50
CA ILE A 859 -2.41 3.14 42.79
C ILE A 859 -3.51 2.56 43.68
N GLN A 860 -4.46 3.39 44.07
CA GLN A 860 -5.69 2.94 44.73
C GLN A 860 -6.64 2.33 43.69
N LEU A 861 -7.15 1.14 43.98
CA LEU A 861 -8.08 0.40 43.13
C LEU A 861 -9.46 0.31 43.79
N ASN A 862 -10.49 0.21 42.97
CA ASN A 862 -11.85 -0.03 43.43
C ASN A 862 -12.08 -1.55 43.51
N GLY A 863 -11.94 -2.14 44.71
CA GLY A 863 -12.14 -3.57 44.95
C GLY A 863 -11.10 -4.16 45.90
N ASP A 864 -11.41 -5.33 46.47
CA ASP A 864 -10.45 -6.11 47.28
C ASP A 864 -9.60 -7.01 46.38
N ILE A 865 -8.30 -6.71 46.29
CA ILE A 865 -7.32 -7.47 45.51
C ILE A 865 -6.38 -8.28 46.41
N LYS A 866 -6.59 -8.32 47.72
CA LYS A 866 -5.63 -8.89 48.69
C LYS A 866 -5.30 -10.35 48.42
N ASN A 867 -6.28 -11.10 47.90
CA ASN A 867 -6.17 -12.53 47.61
C ASN A 867 -5.99 -12.80 46.10
N ALA A 868 -5.74 -11.77 45.29
CA ALA A 868 -5.49 -11.94 43.87
C ALA A 868 -4.16 -12.68 43.65
N LYS A 869 -4.15 -13.59 42.67
CA LYS A 869 -2.92 -14.26 42.25
C LYS A 869 -2.13 -13.34 41.34
N ILE A 870 -0.86 -13.10 41.66
CA ILE A 870 0.04 -12.36 40.77
C ILE A 870 0.56 -13.34 39.72
N LEU A 871 0.23 -13.10 38.45
CA LEU A 871 0.66 -13.94 37.31
C LEU A 871 1.83 -13.33 36.55
N VAL A 872 1.98 -12.00 36.65
CA VAL A 872 3.02 -11.22 35.98
C VAL A 872 3.59 -10.22 36.98
N ASP A 873 4.93 -10.10 37.04
CA ASP A 873 5.66 -9.11 37.82
C ASP A 873 6.76 -8.42 36.97
N ALA A 874 7.80 -7.86 37.59
CA ALA A 874 8.88 -7.18 36.87
C ALA A 874 9.78 -8.10 36.01
N GLU A 875 9.85 -9.40 36.32
CA GLU A 875 10.82 -10.35 35.73
C GLU A 875 10.18 -11.63 35.19
N LYS A 876 8.97 -11.99 35.64
CA LYS A 876 8.28 -13.23 35.27
C LYS A 876 6.86 -12.94 34.79
N ALA A 877 6.41 -13.75 33.85
CA ALA A 877 5.04 -13.80 33.37
C ALA A 877 4.63 -15.26 33.16
N GLY A 878 3.34 -15.56 33.26
CA GLY A 878 2.83 -16.90 33.01
C GLY A 878 1.39 -17.07 33.48
N ILE A 879 1.02 -18.34 33.70
CA ILE A 879 -0.32 -18.74 34.17
C ILE A 879 -0.32 -19.16 35.66
N ASP A 880 0.86 -19.37 36.23
CA ASP A 880 1.05 -19.80 37.59
C ASP A 880 1.24 -18.62 38.54
N GLU A 881 0.82 -18.79 39.80
CA GLU A 881 0.98 -17.77 40.83
C GLU A 881 2.46 -17.56 41.20
N ILE A 882 2.92 -16.32 41.09
CA ILE A 882 4.23 -15.87 41.54
C ILE A 882 4.18 -15.63 43.05
N LYS A 883 4.80 -16.55 43.80
CA LYS A 883 4.80 -16.53 45.28
C LYS A 883 5.64 -15.39 45.88
N ASP A 884 6.73 -15.05 45.21
CA ASP A 884 7.70 -14.03 45.64
C ASP A 884 7.82 -12.94 44.56
N PRO A 885 6.80 -12.08 44.42
CA PRO A 885 6.73 -11.13 43.32
C PRO A 885 7.80 -10.03 43.43
N ILE A 886 8.45 -9.71 42.32
CA ILE A 886 9.45 -8.66 42.21
C ILE A 886 8.80 -7.37 41.71
N GLY A 887 8.98 -6.29 42.46
CA GLY A 887 8.52 -4.96 42.08
C GLY A 887 7.01 -4.72 42.19
N VAL A 888 6.27 -5.68 42.77
CA VAL A 888 4.82 -5.60 42.99
C VAL A 888 4.53 -5.82 44.47
N GLN A 889 3.80 -4.89 45.09
CA GLN A 889 3.27 -5.06 46.45
C GLN A 889 1.77 -4.81 46.45
N ILE A 890 0.99 -5.81 46.84
CA ILE A 890 -0.47 -5.72 46.95
C ILE A 890 -0.89 -5.47 48.39
N SER A 891 -1.96 -4.71 48.55
CA SER A 891 -2.72 -4.53 49.79
C SER A 891 -4.21 -4.73 49.47
N GLU A 892 -5.10 -4.54 50.43
CA GLU A 892 -6.54 -4.77 50.24
C GLU A 892 -7.12 -4.02 49.03
N ASN A 893 -6.88 -2.71 48.93
CA ASN A 893 -7.43 -1.86 47.88
C ASN A 893 -6.38 -0.99 47.17
N SER A 894 -5.10 -1.34 47.29
CA SER A 894 -4.03 -0.59 46.61
C SER A 894 -2.88 -1.49 46.19
N ILE A 895 -2.20 -1.05 45.14
CA ILE A 895 -0.99 -1.69 44.64
C ILE A 895 0.15 -0.68 44.59
N ILE A 896 1.36 -1.13 44.91
CA ILE A 896 2.59 -0.36 44.72
C ILE A 896 3.42 -1.08 43.65
N LEU A 897 3.72 -0.37 42.58
CA LEU A 897 4.59 -0.84 41.49
C LEU A 897 5.91 -0.07 41.51
N ASN A 898 7.00 -0.81 41.41
CA ASN A 898 8.32 -0.23 41.13
C ASN A 898 8.33 0.50 39.77
N PRO A 899 9.32 1.37 39.51
CA PRO A 899 9.53 1.93 38.18
C PRO A 899 9.57 0.84 37.11
N LEU A 900 9.03 1.13 35.93
CA LEU A 900 9.11 0.27 34.75
C LEU A 900 8.67 -1.19 35.03
N THR A 901 7.51 -1.34 35.67
CA THR A 901 6.97 -2.64 36.10
C THR A 901 5.53 -2.78 35.62
N ALA A 902 5.20 -3.92 35.02
CA ALA A 902 3.82 -4.33 34.74
C ALA A 902 3.44 -5.48 35.67
N THR A 903 2.13 -5.62 35.92
CA THR A 903 1.60 -6.78 36.63
C THR A 903 0.23 -7.16 36.10
N VAL A 904 -0.05 -8.46 36.16
CA VAL A 904 -1.37 -9.03 35.87
C VAL A 904 -1.79 -9.82 37.09
N LEU A 905 -2.92 -9.45 37.67
CA LEU A 905 -3.54 -10.13 38.79
C LEU A 905 -4.74 -10.93 38.30
N LYS A 906 -4.96 -12.11 38.87
CA LYS A 906 -6.14 -12.94 38.62
C LYS A 906 -6.98 -13.08 39.89
N LEU A 907 -8.25 -12.73 39.79
CA LEU A 907 -9.27 -12.91 40.81
C LEU A 907 -10.27 -13.97 40.36
N LYS A 908 -10.78 -14.72 41.34
CA LYS A 908 -11.81 -15.75 41.15
C LYS A 908 -13.20 -15.20 41.36
#